data_AF-A0A3M1V435-F1
#
_entry.id   AF-A0A3M1V435-F1
#
_cell.length_a   1.000
_cell.length_b   1.000
_cell.length_c   1.000
_cell.angle_alpha   90.00
_cell.angle_beta   90.00
_cell.angle_gamma   90.00
#
_symmetry.space_group_name_H-M   'P 1'
#
loop_
_entity.id
_entity.type
_entity.pdbx_description
1 polymer ?
#
loop_
_entity_poly.entity_id
_entity_poly.type
_entity_poly.pdbx_seq_one_letter_code
_entity_poly.pdbx_strand_id
1 'polypeptide(L)'
;MCKAEQTSDVPADGALRRPLIESKLPGDRAMRRTAVNTRRIMAVPALWAILATLGVPRMPVDAQPPADPPAEEREFLPVEQAIPLPPGFVERVFRDEQGEHKYVVFLPRGYDADAARRWPVVMYLHGASERGRDGRLPITVGLGPAIAAQPERYPFIAVFPQCEDVDGPARAGWLADRPDARRALKILDQVLREDAADPDRVVLTGWSMGGYGTWSIAAAHPRRFAAIVPVSGGGDPTIVRSLKNVPVWAFHGTRDFAVRADESRKLVQALIDAGGRPRLTLIEGGDHDVWKQVYIRDDLIDWMQRPTPFEQPIVETEPLPPPDWTTLFGQTATVGRPTVDIHAPFIPALRIHNALYLHLGREALEVIEYALPDVVSSQALSGRVDDFTDVTFAEGRQFNITFTGIGYSATLHRVRLQLDDGILTVHLGLRDVTLRIETTYVVGAQHSATAGPIEIVIGHQRPVWLSMAIRPRVQRRKIRLQLQSTRFSIPDDNWYVTAPAWVAVRGFGLTRQRVANGLVQGLYGSKPRIERQIIDAVPRFVETLQQQLDAVGRSEFVAAFWPLPVYRPRLRVWPQALRVDDGQFTLVMGITAAALRADRAPRQPREIEHLGLSIDRLPRPDHLVAGIAPGVIEPLTQMLVDENLARIDIRDVRQPELDVLADPDFWRSIIPAWKDRPPRLIRTELSLQRALRVQDAAVPPPKDATADVPAENESNAAPAASGEHEPDEGGGSTGATGTATPHAGEASFRFVAPSVVLTVFARNDAEAPWTVAAAVDMTLQQPVSIRLLKPSFERRIFRLDWAGPARLTARGRFLHDHTATPLSPQATERVQRQFQRGWQQWTGTGPASQLQIPDLKFGPYSALRIESADWRPPYLRLGFEIPPILLSNTSDQTLRYFTRGPYSDWGGPFELPPGETHRFRIPYPLIYRGETEYGIEEYTLPMGSHSEFRRPRSGGPPRLFQARDESPATQPSQPSEKPSGEGAPTANRPAPRSDHHEARHPLTSHAA
;
A
#
# COMPACT_ATOMS: atom_id res chain seq x y z
N MET A 1 19.98 38.98 57.75
CA MET A 1 20.56 38.40 58.98
C MET A 1 20.85 36.93 58.67
N CYS A 2 22.06 36.38 58.72
CA CYS A 2 23.42 36.94 58.81
C CYS A 2 24.29 36.16 57.79
N LYS A 3 25.14 36.77 56.97
CA LYS A 3 26.52 37.24 57.27
C LYS A 3 27.41 36.21 57.97
N ALA A 4 28.33 35.62 57.19
CA ALA A 4 29.73 35.44 57.52
C ALA A 4 30.54 35.51 56.19
N GLU A 5 31.63 36.26 56.16
CA GLU A 5 32.54 36.42 55.00
C GLU A 5 33.96 35.97 55.40
N GLN A 6 34.77 35.47 54.46
CA GLN A 6 36.23 35.76 54.28
C GLN A 6 36.84 34.86 53.18
N THR A 7 37.34 35.41 52.05
CA THR A 7 38.76 35.72 51.67
C THR A 7 39.66 34.48 51.44
N SER A 8 40.66 34.45 50.55
CA SER A 8 41.43 35.53 49.86
C SER A 8 41.99 35.14 48.46
N ASP A 9 42.75 36.05 47.85
CA ASP A 9 43.28 36.10 46.48
C ASP A 9 44.56 35.27 46.15
N VAL A 10 44.65 34.72 44.92
CA VAL A 10 45.57 35.04 43.76
C VAL A 10 47.02 35.55 44.09
N PRO A 11 48.16 35.25 43.35
CA PRO A 11 48.32 34.98 41.88
C PRO A 11 49.41 33.93 41.40
N ALA A 12 49.60 33.87 40.07
CA ALA A 12 50.86 33.69 39.29
C ALA A 12 51.46 32.28 39.07
N ASP A 13 52.23 31.98 37.99
CA ASP A 13 52.27 32.44 36.58
C ASP A 13 53.08 31.39 35.75
N GLY A 14 52.92 31.27 34.42
CA GLY A 14 53.36 30.08 33.65
C GLY A 14 53.51 30.18 32.12
N ALA A 15 53.83 31.35 31.60
CA ALA A 15 54.23 31.72 30.22
C ALA A 15 54.42 30.65 29.08
N LEU A 16 53.78 30.95 27.92
CA LEU A 16 54.26 30.82 26.53
C LEU A 16 54.44 29.43 25.85
N ARG A 17 53.69 29.22 24.75
CA ARG A 17 54.21 29.36 23.35
C ARG A 17 53.11 29.36 22.28
N ARG A 18 53.30 30.14 21.21
CA ARG A 18 52.63 30.03 19.88
C ARG A 18 53.64 29.47 18.86
N PRO A 19 53.20 29.06 17.65
CA PRO A 19 53.33 30.00 16.52
C PRO A 19 52.08 30.09 15.62
N LEU A 20 52.04 31.12 14.76
CA LEU A 20 51.14 31.19 13.59
C LEU A 20 51.86 30.66 12.35
N ILE A 21 51.12 30.15 11.37
CA ILE A 21 51.47 30.18 9.94
C ILE A 21 50.21 30.59 9.16
N GLU A 22 50.36 31.48 8.18
CA GLU A 22 49.30 31.96 7.29
C GLU A 22 49.34 31.22 5.93
N SER A 23 48.21 31.10 5.21
CA SER A 23 48.21 31.26 3.74
C SER A 23 46.82 31.44 3.08
N LYS A 24 46.67 32.59 2.41
CA LYS A 24 46.08 32.82 1.07
C LYS A 24 44.65 32.32 0.71
N LEU A 25 43.77 33.29 0.46
CA LEU A 25 42.73 33.26 -0.61
C LEU A 25 43.41 33.56 -1.97
N PRO A 26 42.90 33.08 -3.14
CA PRO A 26 41.66 33.58 -3.82
C PRO A 26 40.78 32.43 -4.41
N GLY A 27 39.65 32.63 -5.10
CA GLY A 27 38.86 33.82 -5.48
C GLY A 27 37.68 33.45 -6.40
N ASP A 28 36.71 34.36 -6.58
CA ASP A 28 35.40 34.20 -7.26
C ASP A 28 35.28 33.34 -8.53
N ARG A 29 34.12 32.66 -8.71
CA ARG A 29 33.10 33.10 -9.70
C ARG A 29 31.74 32.35 -9.73
N ALA A 30 30.74 33.11 -10.17
CA ALA A 30 29.56 32.67 -10.97
C ALA A 30 28.45 31.83 -10.32
N MET A 31 27.81 32.44 -9.32
CA MET A 31 26.35 32.43 -9.13
C MET A 31 25.54 32.21 -10.44
N ARG A 32 24.62 31.24 -10.47
CA ARG A 32 23.46 31.23 -11.39
C ARG A 32 22.15 31.19 -10.61
N ARG A 33 21.15 31.93 -11.10
CA ARG A 33 19.84 32.10 -10.47
C ARG A 33 18.88 30.97 -10.88
N THR A 34 18.11 30.47 -9.93
CA THR A 34 16.81 29.84 -10.18
C THR A 34 15.80 30.56 -9.27
N ALA A 35 14.61 30.90 -9.79
CA ALA A 35 13.66 31.73 -9.06
C ALA A 35 12.91 30.94 -7.98
N VAL A 36 12.97 31.39 -6.73
CA VAL A 36 12.16 30.84 -5.63
C VAL A 36 10.73 31.38 -5.73
N ASN A 37 9.87 30.63 -6.40
CA ASN A 37 8.44 30.96 -6.44
C ASN A 37 7.82 30.72 -5.05
N THR A 38 7.01 31.65 -4.56
CA THR A 38 6.74 31.79 -3.10
C THR A 38 5.26 31.57 -2.77
N ARG A 39 4.91 30.43 -2.14
CA ARG A 39 3.56 30.19 -1.55
C ARG A 39 3.55 29.21 -0.34
N ARG A 40 3.62 29.83 0.86
CA ARG A 40 2.99 29.52 2.16
C ARG A 40 2.84 28.06 2.70
N ILE A 41 3.51 27.81 3.84
CA ILE A 41 2.99 27.30 5.15
C ILE A 41 2.14 26.00 5.18
N MET A 42 2.50 24.99 6.01
CA MET A 42 1.51 24.14 6.76
C MET A 42 2.11 23.31 7.93
N ALA A 43 1.89 23.80 9.15
CA ALA A 43 1.98 23.10 10.45
C ALA A 43 0.89 22.00 10.60
N VAL A 44 0.91 20.92 11.39
CA VAL A 44 1.88 20.04 12.10
C VAL A 44 1.18 18.66 12.17
N PRO A 45 1.75 17.52 11.70
CA PRO A 45 1.01 16.26 11.53
C PRO A 45 0.92 15.36 12.79
N ALA A 46 0.58 15.93 13.95
CA ALA A 46 0.61 15.23 15.24
C ALA A 46 -0.42 14.09 15.37
N LEU A 47 -1.73 14.35 15.34
CA LEU A 47 -2.77 13.29 15.42
C LEU A 47 -2.86 12.44 14.13
N TRP A 48 -1.84 12.50 13.27
CA TRP A 48 -2.01 12.36 11.83
C TRP A 48 -1.16 11.30 11.17
N ALA A 49 -0.01 10.96 11.75
CA ALA A 49 0.65 9.69 11.44
C ALA A 49 -0.37 8.53 11.53
N ILE A 50 -1.24 8.56 12.56
CA ILE A 50 -2.26 7.55 12.87
C ILE A 50 -3.26 7.27 11.74
N LEU A 51 -3.81 8.34 11.15
CA LEU A 51 -4.90 8.26 10.18
C LEU A 51 -4.36 8.21 8.74
N ALA A 52 -3.19 8.80 8.48
CA ALA A 52 -2.54 8.76 7.17
C ALA A 52 -1.95 7.37 6.85
N THR A 53 -1.52 6.59 7.85
CA THR A 53 -1.04 5.20 7.67
C THR A 53 -2.16 4.20 7.30
N LEU A 54 -3.42 4.62 7.36
CA LEU A 54 -4.56 3.89 6.78
C LEU A 54 -5.00 4.46 5.41
N GLY A 55 -4.20 5.39 4.84
CA GLY A 55 -4.22 5.83 3.45
C GLY A 55 -4.78 7.23 3.19
N VAL A 56 -3.90 8.24 3.03
CA VAL A 56 -3.94 9.33 2.00
C VAL A 56 -2.81 10.37 2.26
N PRO A 57 -2.15 10.94 1.21
CA PRO A 57 -1.14 12.02 1.35
C PRO A 57 -1.69 13.45 1.10
N ARG A 58 -0.77 14.44 1.16
CA ARG A 58 -1.03 15.88 0.90
C ARG A 58 -1.22 16.19 -0.59
N MET A 59 -2.04 17.20 -0.89
CA MET A 59 -2.16 17.83 -2.22
C MET A 59 -1.38 19.16 -2.28
N PRO A 60 -0.95 19.63 -3.47
CA PRO A 60 -0.42 20.98 -3.66
C PRO A 60 -1.53 22.04 -3.60
N VAL A 61 -1.20 23.24 -3.11
CA VAL A 61 -2.16 24.36 -2.94
C VAL A 61 -1.89 25.44 -3.99
N ASP A 62 -2.45 25.27 -5.19
CA ASP A 62 -2.73 26.40 -6.09
C ASP A 62 -3.87 26.09 -7.09
N ALA A 63 -5.04 25.80 -6.55
CA ALA A 63 -6.31 25.89 -7.25
C ALA A 63 -7.33 26.53 -6.30
N GLN A 64 -7.98 27.63 -6.70
CA GLN A 64 -9.19 28.06 -6.01
C GLN A 64 -10.27 26.98 -6.24
N PRO A 65 -11.05 26.59 -5.22
CA PRO A 65 -12.27 25.86 -5.50
C PRO A 65 -13.18 26.74 -6.37
N PRO A 66 -13.86 26.20 -7.41
CA PRO A 66 -15.01 26.89 -7.96
C PRO A 66 -16.01 27.11 -6.82
N ALA A 67 -16.66 28.28 -6.78
CA ALA A 67 -17.68 28.54 -5.78
C ALA A 67 -18.83 27.53 -5.95
N ASP A 68 -19.32 26.97 -4.85
CA ASP A 68 -20.54 26.17 -4.88
C ASP A 68 -21.67 27.04 -5.45
N PRO A 69 -22.38 26.63 -6.53
CA PRO A 69 -23.53 27.37 -7.00
C PRO A 69 -24.65 27.36 -5.94
N PRO A 70 -25.49 28.40 -5.87
CA PRO A 70 -26.60 28.45 -4.91
C PRO A 70 -27.56 27.27 -5.13
N ALA A 71 -28.22 26.84 -4.05
CA ALA A 71 -28.96 25.57 -3.99
C ALA A 71 -30.26 25.51 -4.83
N GLU A 72 -30.53 26.51 -5.67
CA GLU A 72 -31.80 26.73 -6.38
C GLU A 72 -31.62 27.02 -7.88
N GLU A 73 -30.78 26.27 -8.58
CA GLU A 73 -30.91 26.16 -10.04
C GLU A 73 -30.70 24.72 -10.52
N ARG A 74 -31.80 24.11 -10.97
CA ARG A 74 -31.83 22.79 -11.61
C ARG A 74 -32.14 22.99 -13.09
N GLU A 75 -31.14 22.86 -13.95
CA GLU A 75 -31.40 22.58 -15.36
C GLU A 75 -30.52 21.43 -15.85
N PHE A 76 -31.08 20.62 -16.74
CA PHE A 76 -30.50 19.35 -17.15
C PHE A 76 -29.60 19.53 -18.38
N LEU A 77 -28.30 19.36 -18.22
CA LEU A 77 -27.43 19.10 -19.37
C LEU A 77 -27.72 17.69 -19.92
N PRO A 78 -27.93 17.52 -21.24
CA PRO A 78 -28.15 16.21 -21.85
C PRO A 78 -26.99 15.24 -21.69
N VAL A 79 -27.30 13.95 -21.90
CA VAL A 79 -26.34 12.85 -21.99
C VAL A 79 -25.42 13.03 -23.22
N GLU A 80 -24.28 12.33 -23.24
CA GLU A 80 -23.36 12.18 -24.39
C GLU A 80 -22.29 13.28 -24.60
N GLN A 81 -21.62 13.72 -23.52
CA GLN A 81 -20.29 14.35 -23.63
C GLN A 81 -19.18 13.29 -23.52
N ALA A 82 -18.39 13.11 -24.58
CA ALA A 82 -17.30 12.15 -24.65
C ALA A 82 -16.06 12.63 -23.87
N ILE A 83 -15.32 11.68 -23.27
CA ILE A 83 -14.11 11.94 -22.44
C ILE A 83 -13.13 12.85 -23.19
N PRO A 84 -12.85 14.09 -22.74
CA PRO A 84 -11.93 14.99 -23.43
C PRO A 84 -10.51 14.41 -23.46
N LEU A 85 -9.87 14.43 -24.64
CA LEU A 85 -8.52 13.91 -24.80
C LEU A 85 -7.50 14.83 -24.11
N PRO A 86 -6.48 14.30 -23.39
CA PRO A 86 -5.42 15.12 -22.83
C PRO A 86 -4.54 15.76 -23.93
N PRO A 87 -3.76 16.81 -23.61
CA PRO A 87 -2.86 17.44 -24.58
C PRO A 87 -1.90 16.45 -25.24
N GLY A 88 -1.80 16.51 -26.57
CA GLY A 88 -0.98 15.60 -27.38
C GLY A 88 -1.66 14.29 -27.78
N PHE A 89 -2.81 13.94 -27.21
CA PHE A 89 -3.58 12.74 -27.61
C PHE A 89 -4.57 13.06 -28.73
N VAL A 90 -4.62 12.19 -29.74
CA VAL A 90 -5.42 12.32 -30.96
C VAL A 90 -6.17 11.01 -31.22
N GLU A 91 -7.51 11.06 -31.25
CA GLU A 91 -8.33 9.93 -31.72
C GLU A 91 -8.23 9.79 -33.24
N ARG A 92 -8.06 8.55 -33.71
CA ARG A 92 -8.04 8.17 -35.12
C ARG A 92 -8.93 6.95 -35.36
N VAL A 93 -9.25 6.72 -36.63
CA VAL A 93 -10.06 5.58 -37.08
C VAL A 93 -9.27 4.76 -38.09
N PHE A 94 -9.08 3.49 -37.77
CA PHE A 94 -8.61 2.46 -38.70
C PHE A 94 -9.83 1.81 -39.36
N ARG A 95 -9.71 1.36 -40.61
CA ARG A 95 -10.81 0.72 -41.35
C ARG A 95 -10.35 -0.59 -41.99
N ASP A 96 -11.11 -1.66 -41.78
CA ASP A 96 -11.01 -2.88 -42.59
C ASP A 96 -12.38 -3.52 -42.83
N GLU A 97 -12.40 -4.77 -43.30
CA GLU A 97 -13.60 -5.54 -43.64
C GLU A 97 -14.61 -5.67 -42.48
N GLN A 98 -14.18 -5.45 -41.23
CA GLN A 98 -15.01 -5.52 -40.03
C GLN A 98 -15.62 -4.17 -39.60
N GLY A 99 -15.24 -3.07 -40.26
CA GLY A 99 -15.83 -1.73 -40.09
C GLY A 99 -14.83 -0.66 -39.67
N GLU A 100 -15.33 0.32 -38.91
CA GLU A 100 -14.53 1.41 -38.33
C GLU A 100 -14.08 1.07 -36.91
N HIS A 101 -12.78 1.22 -36.66
CA HIS A 101 -12.12 0.81 -35.43
C HIS A 101 -11.35 1.98 -34.83
N LYS A 102 -11.80 2.44 -33.66
CA LYS A 102 -11.23 3.63 -33.00
C LYS A 102 -9.96 3.28 -32.23
N TYR A 103 -8.98 4.18 -32.29
CA TYR A 103 -7.75 4.11 -31.51
C TYR A 103 -7.26 5.52 -31.18
N VAL A 104 -6.31 5.65 -30.25
CA VAL A 104 -5.68 6.94 -29.92
C VAL A 104 -4.18 6.89 -30.15
N VAL A 105 -3.61 8.01 -30.59
CA VAL A 105 -2.17 8.24 -30.72
C VAL A 105 -1.77 9.42 -29.83
N PHE A 106 -0.71 9.29 -29.05
CA PHE A 106 -0.03 10.42 -28.43
C PHE A 106 1.12 10.89 -29.32
N LEU A 107 1.18 12.19 -29.58
CA LEU A 107 2.27 12.86 -30.29
C LEU A 107 3.13 13.65 -29.29
N PRO A 108 4.46 13.43 -29.25
CA PRO A 108 5.34 13.99 -28.23
C PRO A 108 5.54 15.50 -28.40
N ARG A 109 5.91 16.19 -27.30
CA ARG A 109 6.13 17.64 -27.33
C ARG A 109 7.22 18.02 -28.33
N GLY A 110 6.88 18.88 -29.28
CA GLY A 110 7.78 19.32 -30.35
C GLY A 110 7.81 18.38 -31.56
N TYR A 111 6.83 17.50 -31.71
CA TYR A 111 6.65 16.63 -32.88
C TYR A 111 6.81 17.38 -34.21
N ASP A 112 6.06 18.48 -34.39
CA ASP A 112 6.06 19.30 -35.61
C ASP A 112 7.24 20.28 -35.74
N ALA A 113 8.17 20.30 -34.77
CA ALA A 113 9.27 21.27 -34.74
C ALA A 113 10.43 20.93 -35.70
N ASP A 114 10.51 19.68 -36.17
CA ASP A 114 11.50 19.21 -37.14
C ASP A 114 10.93 18.06 -37.99
N ALA A 115 10.59 18.35 -39.24
CA ALA A 115 10.03 17.37 -40.19
C ALA A 115 11.04 16.30 -40.67
N ALA A 116 12.35 16.51 -40.46
CA ALA A 116 13.38 15.52 -40.75
C ALA A 116 13.55 14.50 -39.60
N ARG A 117 13.16 14.86 -38.38
CA ARG A 117 13.19 13.95 -37.22
C ARG A 117 12.34 12.70 -37.46
N ARG A 118 12.80 11.57 -36.93
CA ARG A 118 11.99 10.35 -36.77
C ARG A 118 11.95 9.92 -35.31
N TRP A 119 10.75 9.63 -34.82
CA TRP A 119 10.46 9.39 -33.41
C TRP A 119 10.34 7.89 -33.10
N PRO A 120 10.81 7.41 -31.93
CA PRO A 120 10.47 6.06 -31.46
C PRO A 120 8.95 5.90 -31.35
N VAL A 121 8.48 4.66 -31.43
CA VAL A 121 7.05 4.32 -31.26
C VAL A 121 6.89 3.31 -30.13
N VAL A 122 6.00 3.59 -29.18
CA VAL A 122 5.61 2.67 -28.12
C VAL A 122 4.16 2.22 -28.37
N MET A 123 3.98 0.95 -28.74
CA MET A 123 2.67 0.34 -28.90
C MET A 123 2.21 -0.20 -27.54
N TYR A 124 1.15 0.37 -26.96
CA TYR A 124 0.62 -0.03 -25.65
C TYR A 124 -0.64 -0.88 -25.79
N LEU A 125 -0.59 -2.09 -25.22
CA LEU A 125 -1.74 -2.99 -25.11
C LEU A 125 -2.39 -2.85 -23.72
N HIS A 126 -3.67 -2.51 -23.71
CA HIS A 126 -4.46 -2.35 -22.47
C HIS A 126 -4.81 -3.70 -21.81
N GLY A 127 -5.32 -3.64 -20.58
CA GLY A 127 -5.73 -4.80 -19.79
C GLY A 127 -7.05 -5.43 -20.23
N ALA A 128 -7.53 -6.39 -19.43
CA ALA A 128 -8.73 -7.17 -19.72
C ALA A 128 -10.04 -6.34 -19.75
N SER A 129 -9.98 -5.09 -19.30
CA SER A 129 -11.15 -4.34 -18.84
C SER A 129 -11.43 -3.10 -19.67
N GLU A 130 -10.44 -2.60 -20.41
CA GLU A 130 -10.55 -1.46 -21.32
C GLU A 130 -11.01 -1.88 -22.73
N ARG A 131 -11.27 -3.19 -22.94
CA ARG A 131 -11.86 -3.77 -24.17
C ARG A 131 -13.14 -3.01 -24.55
N GLY A 132 -13.39 -2.76 -25.83
CA GLY A 132 -14.51 -1.93 -26.27
C GLY A 132 -14.39 -1.41 -27.71
N ARG A 133 -15.15 -0.37 -28.04
CA ARG A 133 -15.20 0.27 -29.38
C ARG A 133 -15.26 1.80 -29.34
N ASP A 134 -15.03 2.36 -28.16
CA ASP A 134 -15.10 3.80 -27.87
C ASP A 134 -13.80 4.55 -28.25
N GLY A 135 -12.69 3.83 -28.38
CA GLY A 135 -11.35 4.33 -28.68
C GLY A 135 -10.60 4.95 -27.50
N ARG A 136 -11.27 5.29 -26.39
CA ARG A 136 -10.70 6.14 -25.32
C ARG A 136 -10.39 5.38 -24.03
N LEU A 137 -11.06 4.25 -23.74
CA LEU A 137 -10.67 3.39 -22.62
C LEU A 137 -9.18 2.95 -22.64
N PRO A 138 -8.52 2.68 -23.80
CA PRO A 138 -7.10 2.32 -23.82
C PRO A 138 -6.14 3.35 -23.19
N ILE A 139 -6.49 4.65 -23.19
CA ILE A 139 -5.66 5.71 -22.56
C ILE A 139 -6.00 5.96 -21.09
N THR A 140 -6.97 5.22 -20.52
CA THR A 140 -7.37 5.40 -19.11
C THR A 140 -6.39 4.78 -18.12
N VAL A 141 -5.47 3.89 -18.55
CA VAL A 141 -4.56 3.16 -17.66
C VAL A 141 -3.20 2.89 -18.28
N GLY A 142 -2.28 2.39 -17.46
CA GLY A 142 -0.92 2.03 -17.88
C GLY A 142 -0.13 3.24 -18.34
N LEU A 143 0.30 3.22 -19.60
CA LEU A 143 1.07 4.29 -20.21
C LEU A 143 0.23 5.58 -20.42
N GLY A 144 -1.10 5.46 -20.57
CA GLY A 144 -1.98 6.59 -20.88
C GLY A 144 -1.95 7.70 -19.81
N PRO A 145 -2.30 7.42 -18.54
CA PRO A 145 -2.25 8.41 -17.47
C PRO A 145 -0.82 8.87 -17.16
N ALA A 146 0.16 7.98 -17.28
CA ALA A 146 1.57 8.30 -17.07
C ALA A 146 2.04 9.42 -18.02
N ILE A 147 1.68 9.32 -19.31
CA ILE A 147 1.89 10.37 -20.31
C ILE A 147 1.02 11.60 -20.01
N ALA A 148 -0.28 11.42 -19.75
CA ALA A 148 -1.21 12.54 -19.56
C ALA A 148 -0.85 13.45 -18.36
N ALA A 149 -0.19 12.91 -17.34
CA ALA A 149 0.26 13.67 -16.17
C ALA A 149 1.48 14.57 -16.47
N GLN A 150 2.43 14.12 -17.29
CA GLN A 150 3.73 14.77 -17.58
C GLN A 150 4.16 14.53 -19.04
N PRO A 151 3.44 15.05 -20.05
CA PRO A 151 3.64 14.69 -21.46
C PRO A 151 5.02 15.09 -22.01
N GLU A 152 5.71 16.05 -21.38
CA GLU A 152 7.10 16.40 -21.69
C GLU A 152 8.14 15.33 -21.32
N ARG A 153 7.83 14.35 -20.45
CA ARG A 153 8.75 13.26 -20.10
C ARG A 153 8.81 12.13 -21.13
N TYR A 154 7.92 12.09 -22.12
CA TYR A 154 7.78 10.95 -23.04
C TYR A 154 8.08 11.36 -24.50
N PRO A 155 9.37 11.37 -24.92
CA PRO A 155 9.79 11.84 -26.24
C PRO A 155 9.64 10.75 -27.32
N PHE A 156 8.47 10.10 -27.39
CA PHE A 156 8.11 9.08 -28.37
C PHE A 156 6.63 9.18 -28.76
N ILE A 157 6.28 8.64 -29.92
CA ILE A 157 4.87 8.43 -30.32
C ILE A 157 4.34 7.24 -29.51
N ALA A 158 3.15 7.34 -28.92
CA ALA A 158 2.52 6.18 -28.27
C ALA A 158 1.19 5.81 -28.93
N VAL A 159 0.97 4.52 -29.20
CA VAL A 159 -0.19 4.01 -29.97
C VAL A 159 -1.05 3.13 -29.08
N PHE A 160 -2.33 3.48 -28.98
CA PHE A 160 -3.31 2.88 -28.07
C PHE A 160 -4.48 2.25 -28.85
N PRO A 161 -4.31 1.05 -29.43
CA PRO A 161 -5.40 0.29 -30.04
C PRO A 161 -6.38 -0.26 -28.98
N GLN A 162 -7.64 -0.48 -29.35
CA GLN A 162 -8.64 -1.13 -28.51
C GLN A 162 -8.94 -2.56 -29.00
N CYS A 163 -9.06 -3.52 -28.08
CA CYS A 163 -9.56 -4.88 -28.35
C CYS A 163 -11.09 -4.88 -28.27
N GLU A 164 -11.76 -5.30 -29.34
CA GLU A 164 -13.22 -5.17 -29.50
C GLU A 164 -14.01 -6.43 -29.16
N ASP A 165 -13.36 -7.61 -29.13
CA ASP A 165 -13.89 -8.79 -28.45
C ASP A 165 -14.13 -8.41 -26.98
N VAL A 166 -15.38 -8.47 -26.50
CA VAL A 166 -15.74 -8.23 -25.08
C VAL A 166 -16.23 -9.48 -24.35
N ASP A 167 -16.46 -10.59 -25.05
CA ASP A 167 -17.11 -11.82 -24.54
C ASP A 167 -16.15 -13.02 -24.40
N GLY A 168 -14.97 -12.94 -25.03
CA GLY A 168 -13.88 -13.90 -24.93
C GLY A 168 -13.10 -13.80 -23.60
N PRO A 169 -12.24 -14.79 -23.29
CA PRO A 169 -11.57 -14.91 -21.99
C PRO A 169 -10.71 -13.69 -21.61
N ALA A 170 -10.67 -13.33 -20.33
CA ALA A 170 -10.11 -12.06 -19.86
C ALA A 170 -8.63 -11.85 -20.21
N ARG A 171 -7.85 -12.94 -20.33
CA ARG A 171 -6.41 -12.90 -20.65
C ARG A 171 -6.10 -13.13 -22.13
N ALA A 172 -7.12 -13.38 -22.97
CA ALA A 172 -6.92 -13.90 -24.32
C ALA A 172 -7.03 -12.87 -25.45
N GLY A 173 -7.67 -11.71 -25.26
CA GLY A 173 -8.03 -10.78 -26.35
C GLY A 173 -6.85 -10.33 -27.24
N TRP A 174 -5.66 -10.18 -26.66
CA TRP A 174 -4.44 -9.75 -27.36
C TRP A 174 -3.50 -10.89 -27.81
N LEU A 175 -3.90 -12.17 -27.74
CA LEU A 175 -3.06 -13.25 -28.27
C LEU A 175 -2.96 -13.17 -29.80
N ALA A 176 -1.80 -13.52 -30.38
CA ALA A 176 -1.48 -13.26 -31.79
C ALA A 176 -2.42 -13.96 -32.81
N ASP A 177 -3.09 -15.03 -32.40
CA ASP A 177 -4.10 -15.76 -33.19
C ASP A 177 -5.47 -15.05 -33.23
N ARG A 178 -5.69 -14.01 -32.42
CA ARG A 178 -6.97 -13.29 -32.31
C ARG A 178 -7.13 -12.19 -33.37
N PRO A 179 -8.38 -11.82 -33.73
CA PRO A 179 -8.64 -10.71 -34.66
C PRO A 179 -8.10 -9.37 -34.17
N ASP A 180 -8.30 -9.04 -32.89
CA ASP A 180 -7.89 -7.74 -32.32
C ASP A 180 -6.36 -7.54 -32.33
N ALA A 181 -5.58 -8.58 -32.02
CA ALA A 181 -4.12 -8.55 -32.11
C ALA A 181 -3.65 -8.26 -33.54
N ARG A 182 -4.25 -8.91 -34.55
CA ARG A 182 -3.97 -8.62 -35.97
C ARG A 182 -4.37 -7.20 -36.34
N ARG A 183 -5.51 -6.70 -35.87
CA ARG A 183 -5.96 -5.33 -36.14
C ARG A 183 -5.03 -4.29 -35.50
N ALA A 184 -4.59 -4.53 -34.27
CA ALA A 184 -3.63 -3.68 -33.57
C ALA A 184 -2.29 -3.56 -34.32
N LEU A 185 -1.80 -4.65 -34.92
CA LEU A 185 -0.64 -4.61 -35.82
C LEU A 185 -0.90 -3.78 -37.08
N LYS A 186 -2.08 -3.89 -37.71
CA LYS A 186 -2.46 -3.03 -38.86
C LYS A 186 -2.58 -1.55 -38.47
N ILE A 187 -3.04 -1.25 -37.25
CA ILE A 187 -3.10 0.12 -36.68
C ILE A 187 -1.69 0.69 -36.50
N LEU A 188 -0.75 -0.10 -35.96
CA LEU A 188 0.66 0.26 -35.91
C LEU A 188 1.23 0.48 -37.33
N ASP A 189 0.91 -0.40 -38.28
CA ASP A 189 1.31 -0.26 -39.70
C ASP A 189 0.67 0.96 -40.39
N GLN A 190 -0.39 1.55 -39.85
CA GLN A 190 -0.92 2.84 -40.28
C GLN A 190 -0.11 4.00 -39.69
N VAL A 191 0.11 4.02 -38.36
CA VAL A 191 0.94 5.05 -37.70
C VAL A 191 2.34 5.12 -38.29
N LEU A 192 2.98 3.97 -38.55
CA LEU A 192 4.31 3.90 -39.17
C LEU A 192 4.38 4.43 -40.62
N ARG A 193 3.25 4.72 -41.26
CA ARG A 193 3.17 5.33 -42.61
C ARG A 193 2.67 6.77 -42.60
N GLU A 194 1.82 7.13 -41.64
CA GLU A 194 1.19 8.45 -41.55
C GLU A 194 1.99 9.46 -40.72
N ASP A 195 2.75 8.98 -39.75
CA ASP A 195 3.50 9.81 -38.80
C ASP A 195 5.01 9.82 -39.09
N ALA A 196 5.72 10.79 -38.51
CA ALA A 196 7.18 10.89 -38.52
C ALA A 196 7.84 9.84 -37.59
N ALA A 197 7.43 8.58 -37.74
CA ALA A 197 7.83 7.45 -36.93
C ALA A 197 9.11 6.76 -37.44
N ASP A 198 9.84 6.11 -36.53
CA ASP A 198 10.98 5.27 -36.84
C ASP A 198 10.60 3.77 -36.72
N PRO A 199 10.55 3.02 -37.83
CA PRO A 199 10.15 1.61 -37.82
C PRO A 199 11.19 0.68 -37.17
N ASP A 200 12.44 1.12 -37.04
CA ASP A 200 13.51 0.35 -36.37
C ASP A 200 13.55 0.63 -34.85
N ARG A 201 12.73 1.57 -34.35
CA ARG A 201 12.61 1.92 -32.91
C ARG A 201 11.16 1.79 -32.40
N VAL A 202 10.53 0.64 -32.70
CA VAL A 202 9.22 0.27 -32.16
C VAL A 202 9.37 -0.62 -30.92
N VAL A 203 8.77 -0.24 -29.79
CA VAL A 203 8.66 -1.06 -28.58
C VAL A 203 7.23 -1.54 -28.40
N LEU A 204 7.03 -2.82 -28.09
CA LEU A 204 5.72 -3.35 -27.67
C LEU A 204 5.65 -3.44 -26.15
N THR A 205 4.61 -2.86 -25.56
CA THR A 205 4.38 -2.92 -24.12
C THR A 205 2.90 -3.14 -23.83
N GLY A 206 2.59 -3.58 -22.61
CA GLY A 206 1.22 -3.77 -22.21
C GLY A 206 1.11 -4.34 -20.80
N TRP A 207 -0.06 -4.16 -20.21
CA TRP A 207 -0.33 -4.56 -18.84
C TRP A 207 -1.48 -5.58 -18.75
N SER A 208 -1.39 -6.52 -17.81
CA SER A 208 -2.42 -7.56 -17.59
C SER A 208 -2.68 -8.37 -18.87
N MET A 209 -3.88 -8.35 -19.46
CA MET A 209 -4.16 -8.92 -20.80
C MET A 209 -3.18 -8.40 -21.86
N GLY A 210 -2.79 -7.13 -21.81
CA GLY A 210 -1.78 -6.54 -22.68
C GLY A 210 -0.36 -7.06 -22.41
N GLY A 211 -0.07 -7.51 -21.19
CA GLY A 211 1.16 -8.22 -20.86
C GLY A 211 1.22 -9.62 -21.48
N TYR A 212 0.10 -10.36 -21.46
CA TYR A 212 -0.05 -11.61 -22.21
C TYR A 212 0.06 -11.38 -23.72
N GLY A 213 -0.59 -10.32 -24.24
CA GLY A 213 -0.48 -9.90 -25.63
C GLY A 213 0.94 -9.54 -26.06
N THR A 214 1.67 -8.81 -25.21
CA THR A 214 3.07 -8.38 -25.47
C THR A 214 3.97 -9.59 -25.70
N TRP A 215 3.88 -10.61 -24.84
CA TRP A 215 4.61 -11.87 -25.04
C TRP A 215 4.16 -12.60 -26.32
N SER A 216 2.85 -12.73 -26.56
CA SER A 216 2.31 -13.51 -27.68
C SER A 216 2.59 -12.90 -29.04
N ILE A 217 2.29 -11.61 -29.23
CA ILE A 217 2.45 -10.87 -30.48
C ILE A 217 3.93 -10.77 -30.85
N ALA A 218 4.81 -10.48 -29.88
CA ALA A 218 6.25 -10.43 -30.15
C ALA A 218 6.83 -11.82 -30.46
N ALA A 219 6.39 -12.88 -29.79
CA ALA A 219 6.86 -14.23 -30.07
C ALA A 219 6.45 -14.72 -31.47
N ALA A 220 5.28 -14.32 -31.96
CA ALA A 220 4.83 -14.55 -33.34
C ALA A 220 5.55 -13.65 -34.37
N HIS A 221 5.99 -12.45 -33.96
CA HIS A 221 6.60 -11.45 -34.83
C HIS A 221 7.94 -10.91 -34.29
N PRO A 222 8.97 -11.76 -34.05
CA PRO A 222 10.18 -11.42 -33.30
C PRO A 222 11.14 -10.45 -34.02
N ARG A 223 10.78 -9.96 -35.21
CA ARG A 223 11.52 -8.93 -35.97
C ARG A 223 10.75 -7.60 -36.09
N ARG A 224 9.56 -7.49 -35.48
CA ARG A 224 8.70 -6.29 -35.57
C ARG A 224 8.95 -5.24 -34.48
N PHE A 225 9.75 -5.58 -33.47
CA PHE A 225 9.95 -4.76 -32.28
C PHE A 225 11.44 -4.72 -31.89
N ALA A 226 11.93 -3.53 -31.60
CA ALA A 226 13.27 -3.27 -31.07
C ALA A 226 13.42 -3.74 -29.62
N ALA A 227 12.32 -3.83 -28.87
CA ALA A 227 12.24 -4.43 -27.54
C ALA A 227 10.79 -4.70 -27.11
N ILE A 228 10.61 -5.42 -26.00
CA ILE A 228 9.32 -5.57 -25.34
C ILE A 228 9.35 -5.30 -23.82
N VAL A 229 8.24 -4.77 -23.31
CA VAL A 229 8.01 -4.47 -21.89
C VAL A 229 6.66 -5.06 -21.42
N PRO A 230 6.61 -6.37 -21.08
CA PRO A 230 5.39 -7.00 -20.55
C PRO A 230 5.24 -6.77 -19.03
N VAL A 231 4.11 -6.21 -18.61
CA VAL A 231 3.81 -5.86 -17.20
C VAL A 231 2.64 -6.70 -16.67
N SER A 232 2.81 -7.38 -15.53
CA SER A 232 1.81 -8.33 -14.97
C SER A 232 1.24 -9.30 -16.02
N GLY A 233 2.11 -9.79 -16.90
CA GLY A 233 1.78 -10.69 -18.01
C GLY A 233 2.19 -12.15 -17.77
N GLY A 234 1.77 -13.01 -18.68
CA GLY A 234 2.11 -14.43 -18.70
C GLY A 234 1.98 -15.03 -20.10
N GLY A 235 1.85 -16.36 -20.18
CA GLY A 235 1.66 -17.08 -21.43
C GLY A 235 2.08 -18.55 -21.35
N ASP A 236 2.31 -19.14 -22.51
CA ASP A 236 2.99 -20.42 -22.69
C ASP A 236 4.52 -20.19 -22.75
N PRO A 237 5.34 -20.83 -21.90
CA PRO A 237 6.80 -20.74 -21.97
C PRO A 237 7.43 -21.22 -23.29
N THR A 238 6.75 -22.04 -24.11
CA THR A 238 7.34 -22.56 -25.36
C THR A 238 7.58 -21.45 -26.39
N ILE A 239 6.77 -20.38 -26.39
CA ILE A 239 6.77 -19.35 -27.44
C ILE A 239 8.00 -18.44 -27.37
N VAL A 240 8.57 -18.24 -26.16
CA VAL A 240 9.62 -17.22 -25.94
C VAL A 240 10.95 -17.56 -26.61
N ARG A 241 11.13 -18.80 -27.10
CA ARG A 241 12.36 -19.21 -27.82
C ARG A 241 12.65 -18.36 -29.06
N SER A 242 11.63 -17.77 -29.69
CA SER A 242 11.82 -16.84 -30.81
C SER A 242 12.32 -15.45 -30.38
N LEU A 243 12.13 -15.08 -29.10
CA LEU A 243 12.49 -13.79 -28.51
C LEU A 243 13.94 -13.73 -28.00
N LYS A 244 14.74 -14.80 -28.13
CA LYS A 244 16.12 -14.84 -27.56
C LYS A 244 17.06 -13.70 -27.98
N ASN A 245 16.80 -13.05 -29.11
CA ASN A 245 17.56 -11.92 -29.64
C ASN A 245 16.86 -10.56 -29.41
N VAL A 246 15.66 -10.54 -28.83
CA VAL A 246 14.87 -9.34 -28.55
C VAL A 246 15.17 -8.87 -27.12
N PRO A 247 15.50 -7.59 -26.88
CA PRO A 247 15.58 -7.04 -25.53
C PRO A 247 14.22 -7.13 -24.82
N VAL A 248 14.20 -7.72 -23.62
CA VAL A 248 13.00 -7.90 -22.81
C VAL A 248 13.21 -7.31 -21.43
N TRP A 249 12.33 -6.41 -20.99
CA TRP A 249 12.27 -5.95 -19.60
C TRP A 249 10.86 -6.18 -19.04
N ALA A 250 10.68 -7.27 -18.31
CA ALA A 250 9.43 -7.67 -17.70
C ALA A 250 9.27 -7.11 -16.28
N PHE A 251 8.03 -6.82 -15.88
CA PHE A 251 7.70 -6.31 -14.54
C PHE A 251 6.50 -7.04 -13.93
N HIS A 252 6.50 -7.26 -12.61
CA HIS A 252 5.39 -7.91 -11.91
C HIS A 252 5.33 -7.56 -10.42
N GLY A 253 4.14 -7.49 -9.83
CA GLY A 253 3.96 -7.36 -8.38
C GLY A 253 4.09 -8.70 -7.66
N THR A 254 4.83 -8.78 -6.55
CA THR A 254 4.94 -10.05 -5.79
C THR A 254 3.66 -10.43 -5.04
N ARG A 255 2.69 -9.51 -4.93
CA ARG A 255 1.34 -9.72 -4.38
C ARG A 255 0.25 -9.56 -5.45
N ASP A 256 0.58 -9.71 -6.73
CA ASP A 256 -0.43 -9.76 -7.79
C ASP A 256 -1.27 -11.04 -7.69
N PHE A 257 -2.56 -10.85 -7.40
CA PHE A 257 -3.53 -11.93 -7.25
C PHE A 257 -4.30 -12.24 -8.54
N ALA A 258 -4.32 -11.34 -9.52
CA ALA A 258 -5.05 -11.51 -10.78
C ALA A 258 -4.17 -12.17 -11.85
N VAL A 259 -2.88 -11.87 -11.86
CA VAL A 259 -1.83 -12.60 -12.58
C VAL A 259 -0.73 -12.91 -11.56
N ARG A 260 -0.37 -14.18 -11.34
CA ARG A 260 0.67 -14.49 -10.34
C ARG A 260 2.04 -14.11 -10.91
N ALA A 261 2.94 -13.56 -10.09
CA ALA A 261 4.33 -13.29 -10.50
C ALA A 261 5.05 -14.50 -11.13
N ASP A 262 4.66 -15.71 -10.72
CA ASP A 262 5.10 -16.99 -11.30
C ASP A 262 4.88 -17.08 -12.82
N GLU A 263 3.86 -16.41 -13.36
CA GLU A 263 3.57 -16.33 -14.80
C GLU A 263 4.66 -15.58 -15.57
N SER A 264 5.26 -14.53 -15.00
CA SER A 264 6.40 -13.87 -15.62
C SER A 264 7.72 -14.57 -15.27
N ARG A 265 7.88 -15.13 -14.06
CA ARG A 265 9.05 -15.95 -13.71
C ARG A 265 9.25 -17.10 -14.71
N LYS A 266 8.19 -17.86 -15.03
CA LYS A 266 8.29 -19.03 -15.92
C LYS A 266 8.63 -18.67 -17.38
N LEU A 267 8.11 -17.56 -17.91
CA LEU A 267 8.44 -17.10 -19.27
C LEU A 267 9.86 -16.54 -19.33
N VAL A 268 10.28 -15.79 -18.31
CA VAL A 268 11.65 -15.25 -18.20
C VAL A 268 12.66 -16.38 -18.06
N GLN A 269 12.39 -17.40 -17.25
CA GLN A 269 13.27 -18.58 -17.14
C GLN A 269 13.40 -19.30 -18.48
N ALA A 270 12.29 -19.62 -19.16
CA ALA A 270 12.34 -20.28 -20.47
C ALA A 270 13.06 -19.45 -21.55
N LEU A 271 13.07 -18.12 -21.43
CA LEU A 271 13.83 -17.22 -22.29
C LEU A 271 15.33 -17.24 -21.98
N ILE A 272 15.70 -17.36 -20.69
CA ILE A 272 17.09 -17.58 -20.26
C ILE A 272 17.58 -18.95 -20.77
N ASP A 273 16.78 -19.99 -20.61
CA ASP A 273 17.08 -21.37 -21.06
C ASP A 273 17.20 -21.45 -22.60
N ALA A 274 16.52 -20.55 -23.33
CA ALA A 274 16.66 -20.37 -24.78
C ALA A 274 17.90 -19.55 -25.21
N GLY A 275 18.73 -19.09 -24.25
CA GLY A 275 19.92 -18.28 -24.47
C GLY A 275 19.68 -16.77 -24.61
N GLY A 276 18.49 -16.29 -24.21
CA GLY A 276 18.15 -14.86 -24.18
C GLY A 276 18.68 -14.14 -22.94
N ARG A 277 18.63 -12.80 -22.95
CA ARG A 277 19.11 -11.93 -21.87
C ARG A 277 18.03 -10.97 -21.36
N PRO A 278 16.95 -11.48 -20.72
CA PRO A 278 15.88 -10.65 -20.18
C PRO A 278 16.25 -10.00 -18.85
N ARG A 279 15.62 -8.86 -18.55
CA ARG A 279 15.47 -8.33 -17.18
C ARG A 279 14.06 -8.61 -16.67
N LEU A 280 13.93 -9.05 -15.41
CA LEU A 280 12.68 -9.19 -14.69
C LEU A 280 12.78 -8.46 -13.34
N THR A 281 12.03 -7.37 -13.22
CA THR A 281 11.96 -6.56 -12.00
C THR A 281 10.67 -6.91 -11.25
N LEU A 282 10.81 -7.60 -10.11
CA LEU A 282 9.69 -7.92 -9.23
C LEU A 282 9.53 -6.82 -8.18
N ILE A 283 8.35 -6.21 -8.10
CA ILE A 283 8.05 -5.15 -7.13
C ILE A 283 7.52 -5.80 -5.85
N GLU A 284 8.33 -5.77 -4.79
CA GLU A 284 8.02 -6.42 -3.52
C GLU A 284 6.83 -5.74 -2.84
N GLY A 285 5.75 -6.48 -2.63
CA GLY A 285 4.52 -5.94 -2.07
C GLY A 285 3.57 -5.32 -3.10
N GLY A 286 4.03 -5.09 -4.34
CA GLY A 286 3.20 -4.61 -5.44
C GLY A 286 2.09 -5.60 -5.80
N ASP A 287 0.91 -5.08 -6.14
CA ASP A 287 -0.29 -5.86 -6.46
C ASP A 287 -0.48 -6.00 -7.99
N HIS A 288 -1.72 -6.07 -8.49
CA HIS A 288 -1.98 -6.14 -9.94
C HIS A 288 -1.71 -4.81 -10.66
N ASP A 289 -1.88 -3.68 -9.98
CA ASP A 289 -1.82 -2.34 -10.59
C ASP A 289 -0.38 -1.79 -10.68
N VAL A 290 0.64 -2.67 -10.69
CA VAL A 290 2.07 -2.31 -10.74
C VAL A 290 2.48 -1.43 -11.92
N TRP A 291 1.66 -1.33 -12.96
CA TRP A 291 1.84 -0.35 -14.04
C TRP A 291 2.00 1.08 -13.52
N LYS A 292 1.37 1.42 -12.38
CA LYS A 292 1.44 2.75 -11.73
C LYS A 292 2.86 3.11 -11.30
N GLN A 293 3.67 2.12 -10.89
CA GLN A 293 5.08 2.29 -10.53
C GLN A 293 6.02 2.07 -11.72
N VAL A 294 5.59 1.29 -12.74
CA VAL A 294 6.44 0.90 -13.88
C VAL A 294 6.55 2.01 -14.93
N TYR A 295 5.42 2.53 -15.44
CA TYR A 295 5.45 3.47 -16.57
C TYR A 295 5.93 4.89 -16.21
N ILE A 296 6.14 5.18 -14.92
CA ILE A 296 6.63 6.48 -14.43
C ILE A 296 8.14 6.53 -14.18
N ARG A 297 8.88 5.42 -14.40
CA ARG A 297 10.33 5.35 -14.14
C ARG A 297 11.13 5.96 -15.27
N ASP A 298 12.05 6.86 -14.96
CA ASP A 298 12.94 7.46 -15.96
C ASP A 298 13.87 6.40 -16.61
N ASP A 299 14.35 5.39 -15.86
CA ASP A 299 15.21 4.33 -16.40
C ASP A 299 14.51 3.49 -17.49
N LEU A 300 13.21 3.24 -17.34
CA LEU A 300 12.39 2.57 -18.35
C LEU A 300 12.03 3.51 -19.52
N ILE A 301 11.69 4.77 -19.23
CA ILE A 301 11.35 5.77 -20.25
C ILE A 301 12.55 6.06 -21.18
N ASP A 302 13.76 6.15 -20.63
CA ASP A 302 14.99 6.29 -21.41
C ASP A 302 15.34 5.02 -22.18
N TRP A 303 15.20 3.84 -21.57
CA TRP A 303 15.45 2.58 -22.26
C TRP A 303 14.46 2.35 -23.43
N MET A 304 13.18 2.70 -23.28
CA MET A 304 12.19 2.55 -24.38
C MET A 304 12.48 3.45 -25.59
N GLN A 305 13.21 4.56 -25.45
CA GLN A 305 13.60 5.41 -26.59
C GLN A 305 14.70 4.77 -27.45
N ARG A 306 15.58 3.97 -26.83
CA ARG A 306 16.78 3.36 -27.43
C ARG A 306 17.10 2.04 -26.71
N PRO A 307 16.29 0.98 -26.88
CA PRO A 307 16.45 -0.22 -26.10
C PRO A 307 17.75 -0.95 -26.43
N THR A 308 18.51 -1.29 -25.39
CA THR A 308 19.73 -2.07 -25.47
C THR A 308 19.51 -3.47 -24.90
N PRO A 309 20.10 -4.53 -25.50
CA PRO A 309 20.16 -5.84 -24.87
C PRO A 309 20.93 -5.77 -23.54
N PHE A 310 20.47 -6.46 -22.51
CA PHE A 310 21.21 -6.58 -21.25
C PHE A 310 22.45 -7.47 -21.44
N GLU A 311 23.54 -7.17 -20.73
CA GLU A 311 24.79 -7.93 -20.84
C GLU A 311 24.63 -9.39 -20.38
N GLN A 312 23.78 -9.61 -19.38
CA GLN A 312 23.42 -10.90 -18.80
C GLN A 312 21.94 -10.87 -18.38
N PRO A 313 21.28 -12.03 -18.15
CA PRO A 313 19.97 -12.05 -17.53
C PRO A 313 19.97 -11.41 -16.14
N ILE A 314 18.90 -10.67 -15.82
CA ILE A 314 18.70 -10.04 -14.51
C ILE A 314 17.33 -10.48 -13.99
N VAL A 315 17.29 -11.11 -12.81
CA VAL A 315 16.05 -11.39 -12.08
C VAL A 315 16.21 -10.83 -10.68
N GLU A 316 15.52 -9.75 -10.40
CA GLU A 316 15.68 -8.96 -9.18
C GLU A 316 14.34 -8.78 -8.45
N THR A 317 14.42 -8.41 -7.18
CA THR A 317 13.27 -7.96 -6.41
C THR A 317 13.62 -6.59 -5.84
N GLU A 318 12.95 -5.56 -6.34
CA GLU A 318 13.05 -4.20 -5.82
C GLU A 318 11.96 -4.03 -4.73
N PRO A 319 12.27 -3.39 -3.59
CA PRO A 319 11.23 -3.02 -2.63
C PRO A 319 10.21 -2.08 -3.30
N LEU A 320 8.93 -2.13 -2.91
CA LEU A 320 7.97 -1.10 -3.33
C LEU A 320 8.55 0.28 -3.03
N PRO A 321 8.87 1.12 -4.05
CA PRO A 321 9.47 2.41 -3.78
C PRO A 321 8.47 3.25 -2.96
N PRO A 322 8.94 4.00 -1.94
CA PRO A 322 8.08 4.93 -1.22
C PRO A 322 7.47 5.89 -2.26
N PRO A 323 6.14 5.92 -2.45
CA PRO A 323 5.59 6.53 -3.66
C PRO A 323 5.95 8.01 -3.75
N ASP A 324 6.32 8.47 -4.95
CA ASP A 324 6.40 9.91 -5.21
C ASP A 324 4.97 10.48 -5.23
N TRP A 325 4.54 10.90 -4.05
CA TRP A 325 3.21 11.47 -3.83
C TRP A 325 3.00 12.82 -4.54
N THR A 326 4.01 13.41 -5.20
CA THR A 326 3.86 14.68 -5.91
C THR A 326 3.27 14.52 -7.31
N THR A 327 3.42 13.36 -7.95
CA THR A 327 3.12 13.16 -9.38
C THR A 327 1.83 12.38 -9.67
N LEU A 328 1.12 11.88 -8.66
CA LEU A 328 0.03 10.89 -8.81
C LEU A 328 -1.39 11.33 -8.37
N PHE A 329 -1.63 12.62 -8.09
CA PHE A 329 -2.97 13.12 -7.70
C PHE A 329 -3.82 13.71 -8.83
N GLY A 330 -3.40 13.51 -10.09
CA GLY A 330 -4.22 13.68 -11.28
C GLY A 330 -4.66 12.34 -11.89
N GLN A 331 -5.98 12.07 -11.85
CA GLN A 331 -6.73 11.20 -12.79
C GLN A 331 -6.40 9.66 -12.91
N THR A 332 -7.03 8.87 -12.02
CA THR A 332 -7.99 7.75 -12.33
C THR A 332 -7.61 6.35 -12.93
N ALA A 333 -8.49 5.32 -12.72
CA ALA A 333 -8.55 3.86 -13.15
C ALA A 333 -7.52 2.81 -12.58
N THR A 334 -7.78 1.47 -12.47
CA THR A 334 -8.09 0.39 -13.48
C THR A 334 -9.31 -0.57 -13.26
N VAL A 335 -9.85 -1.14 -14.35
CA VAL A 335 -11.30 -1.26 -14.70
C VAL A 335 -11.90 -2.71 -14.61
N GLY A 336 -13.22 -2.87 -14.91
CA GLY A 336 -13.88 -4.13 -15.31
C GLY A 336 -15.19 -3.90 -16.13
N ARG A 337 -15.48 -4.70 -17.18
CA ARG A 337 -16.71 -4.58 -18.03
C ARG A 337 -17.80 -5.63 -17.68
N PRO A 338 -19.08 -5.47 -18.10
CA PRO A 338 -19.68 -4.36 -18.87
C PRO A 338 -19.58 -3.02 -18.15
N THR A 339 -19.49 -1.92 -18.91
CA THR A 339 -18.95 -0.59 -18.54
C THR A 339 -19.28 -0.06 -17.15
N VAL A 340 -18.60 -0.61 -16.15
CA VAL A 340 -18.33 0.04 -14.88
C VAL A 340 -17.19 1.02 -15.13
N ASP A 341 -17.55 2.22 -15.58
CA ASP A 341 -16.58 3.30 -15.61
C ASP A 341 -16.15 3.62 -14.16
N ILE A 342 -14.84 3.68 -13.96
CA ILE A 342 -14.19 3.97 -12.69
C ILE A 342 -13.26 5.19 -12.76
N HIS A 343 -13.03 5.75 -13.96
CA HIS A 343 -12.78 7.18 -14.12
C HIS A 343 -14.01 7.95 -13.66
N ALA A 344 -15.21 7.40 -13.88
CA ALA A 344 -16.49 7.98 -13.49
C ALA A 344 -16.44 8.60 -12.10
N PRO A 345 -17.08 9.78 -11.91
CA PRO A 345 -17.20 10.40 -10.60
C PRO A 345 -17.68 9.36 -9.57
N PHE A 346 -17.20 9.49 -8.35
CA PHE A 346 -17.65 8.64 -7.24
C PHE A 346 -19.09 9.04 -6.90
N ILE A 347 -20.07 8.51 -7.64
CA ILE A 347 -21.50 8.69 -7.39
C ILE A 347 -21.89 7.70 -6.30
N PRO A 348 -22.26 8.12 -5.08
CA PRO A 348 -22.64 7.20 -4.02
C PRO A 348 -23.91 6.41 -4.39
N ALA A 349 -23.88 5.08 -4.31
CA ALA A 349 -25.05 4.24 -4.56
C ALA A 349 -25.52 3.47 -3.32
N LEU A 350 -24.58 3.09 -2.45
CA LEU A 350 -24.85 2.38 -1.19
C LEU A 350 -24.07 3.06 -0.06
N ARG A 351 -24.66 3.11 1.13
CA ARG A 351 -24.04 3.62 2.36
C ARG A 351 -24.31 2.63 3.48
N ILE A 352 -23.27 2.13 4.13
CA ILE A 352 -23.37 1.12 5.18
C ILE A 352 -22.93 1.76 6.49
N HIS A 353 -23.83 1.84 7.46
CA HIS A 353 -23.59 2.45 8.76
C HIS A 353 -22.91 1.48 9.73
N ASN A 354 -22.08 2.02 10.62
CA ASN A 354 -21.37 1.27 11.66
C ASN A 354 -20.66 0.02 11.09
N ALA A 355 -19.92 0.21 10.00
CA ALA A 355 -19.30 -0.86 9.21
C ALA A 355 -17.89 -1.22 9.71
N LEU A 356 -17.20 -0.22 10.29
CA LEU A 356 -15.83 -0.31 10.77
C LEU A 356 -15.72 0.39 12.14
N TYR A 357 -14.72 0.00 12.94
CA TYR A 357 -14.24 0.83 14.04
C TYR A 357 -12.72 0.82 14.17
N LEU A 358 -12.20 1.88 14.78
CA LEU A 358 -10.81 2.02 15.20
C LEU A 358 -10.80 2.39 16.69
N HIS A 359 -10.03 1.68 17.50
CA HIS A 359 -9.77 2.02 18.90
C HIS A 359 -8.27 2.20 19.12
N LEU A 360 -7.88 3.32 19.72
CA LEU A 360 -6.52 3.67 20.10
C LEU A 360 -6.48 3.73 21.63
N GLY A 361 -5.91 2.69 22.24
CA GLY A 361 -5.58 2.70 23.66
C GLY A 361 -4.25 3.42 23.97
N ARG A 362 -3.86 3.41 25.24
CA ARG A 362 -2.69 4.14 25.75
C ARG A 362 -1.35 3.71 25.13
N GLU A 363 -1.06 2.41 25.01
CA GLU A 363 0.17 1.93 24.36
C GLU A 363 0.27 2.42 22.91
N ALA A 364 -0.85 2.41 22.18
CA ALA A 364 -0.89 2.89 20.80
C ALA A 364 -0.61 4.40 20.73
N LEU A 365 -1.27 5.19 21.59
CA LEU A 365 -1.07 6.64 21.66
C LEU A 365 0.36 7.02 22.08
N GLU A 366 1.00 6.27 22.97
CA GLU A 366 2.41 6.44 23.31
C GLU A 366 3.33 6.17 22.11
N VAL A 367 3.17 5.03 21.41
CA VAL A 367 3.95 4.73 20.17
C VAL A 367 3.81 5.84 19.14
N ILE A 368 2.61 6.39 19.04
CA ILE A 368 2.32 7.54 18.20
C ILE A 368 3.09 8.76 18.69
N GLU A 369 2.99 9.19 19.97
CA GLU A 369 3.72 10.35 20.53
C GLU A 369 5.20 10.38 20.16
N TYR A 370 5.91 9.25 20.28
CA TYR A 370 7.33 9.14 19.96
C TYR A 370 7.62 9.24 18.47
N ALA A 371 6.71 8.79 17.61
CA ALA A 371 6.85 8.85 16.15
C ALA A 371 6.66 10.25 15.55
N LEU A 372 5.93 11.13 16.25
CA LEU A 372 5.45 12.37 15.62
C LEU A 372 6.57 13.32 15.16
N PRO A 373 7.63 13.61 15.94
CA PRO A 373 8.71 14.50 15.50
C PRO A 373 9.32 14.10 14.16
N ASP A 374 9.55 12.81 13.90
CA ASP A 374 10.10 12.30 12.65
C ASP A 374 9.15 12.47 11.45
N VAL A 375 7.83 12.49 11.71
CA VAL A 375 6.78 12.70 10.70
C VAL A 375 6.52 14.20 10.47
N VAL A 376 6.96 15.09 11.37
CA VAL A 376 6.83 16.54 11.23
C VAL A 376 7.98 17.12 10.39
N SER A 377 7.71 17.39 9.11
CA SER A 377 8.68 18.11 8.28
C SER A 377 9.02 19.48 8.89
N SER A 378 10.30 19.86 8.93
CA SER A 378 10.77 21.15 9.46
C SER A 378 10.10 22.36 8.79
N GLN A 379 9.82 22.24 7.49
CA GLN A 379 9.03 23.20 6.70
C GLN A 379 7.67 23.52 7.35
N ALA A 380 7.02 22.54 7.98
CA ALA A 380 5.72 22.69 8.62
C ALA A 380 5.75 23.72 9.76
N LEU A 381 6.86 23.77 10.49
CA LEU A 381 7.09 24.65 11.64
C LEU A 381 7.71 25.99 11.23
N SER A 382 7.68 26.32 9.94
CA SER A 382 8.24 27.55 9.39
C SER A 382 7.21 28.35 8.60
N GLY A 383 7.40 29.66 8.51
CA GLY A 383 6.47 30.55 7.83
C GLY A 383 6.80 32.02 8.01
N ARG A 384 5.76 32.86 7.91
CA ARG A 384 5.83 34.31 8.13
C ARG A 384 4.67 34.77 8.99
N VAL A 385 4.92 35.79 9.80
CA VAL A 385 3.91 36.53 10.58
C VAL A 385 3.58 37.83 9.83
N ASP A 386 2.41 38.39 10.08
CA ASP A 386 2.01 39.68 9.52
C ASP A 386 2.86 40.82 10.18
N ASP A 387 3.30 41.80 9.39
CA ASP A 387 4.14 42.92 9.85
C ASP A 387 3.43 43.76 10.92
N PHE A 388 4.15 44.23 11.94
CA PHE A 388 3.54 44.98 13.06
C PHE A 388 4.23 46.29 13.41
N THR A 389 3.42 47.25 13.86
CA THR A 389 3.89 48.54 14.38
C THR A 389 3.72 48.61 15.91
N ASP A 390 4.63 49.33 16.54
CA ASP A 390 4.65 49.68 17.95
C ASP A 390 4.97 51.18 18.14
N VAL A 391 4.78 51.70 19.35
CA VAL A 391 5.06 53.10 19.71
C VAL A 391 5.87 53.15 21.00
N THR A 392 7.02 53.80 20.96
CA THR A 392 7.88 53.98 22.14
C THR A 392 8.19 55.46 22.39
N PHE A 393 8.64 55.77 23.61
CA PHE A 393 9.03 57.11 24.03
C PHE A 393 10.47 57.09 24.54
N ALA A 394 11.33 57.92 23.95
CA ALA A 394 12.73 58.08 24.35
C ALA A 394 13.10 59.57 24.42
N GLU A 395 13.75 60.00 25.50
CA GLU A 395 14.07 61.41 25.76
C GLU A 395 12.84 62.36 25.61
N GLY A 396 11.65 61.89 26.00
CA GLY A 396 10.39 62.63 25.87
C GLY A 396 9.80 62.71 24.46
N ARG A 397 10.42 62.06 23.45
CA ARG A 397 9.97 62.04 22.05
C ARG A 397 9.32 60.71 21.70
N GLN A 398 8.22 60.76 20.96
CA GLN A 398 7.56 59.57 20.40
C GLN A 398 8.32 59.05 19.17
N PHE A 399 8.44 57.73 19.08
CA PHE A 399 8.93 57.00 17.91
C PHE A 399 7.95 55.89 17.56
N ASN A 400 7.53 55.84 16.29
CA ASN A 400 6.79 54.72 15.74
C ASN A 400 7.80 53.70 15.21
N ILE A 401 7.67 52.44 15.61
CA ILE A 401 8.56 51.34 15.21
C ILE A 401 7.76 50.35 14.38
N THR A 402 8.15 50.07 13.14
CA THR A 402 7.51 49.06 12.29
C THR A 402 8.49 47.92 12.02
N PHE A 403 8.16 46.74 12.52
CA PHE A 403 8.91 45.50 12.32
C PHE A 403 8.35 44.79 11.08
N THR A 404 9.22 44.59 10.08
CA THR A 404 8.82 44.10 8.76
C THR A 404 9.55 42.84 8.33
N GLY A 405 8.86 42.05 7.52
CA GLY A 405 9.40 40.86 6.87
C GLY A 405 9.51 39.64 7.77
N ILE A 406 8.70 39.56 8.83
CA ILE A 406 8.86 38.64 9.96
C ILE A 406 8.70 37.17 9.50
N GLY A 407 9.79 36.42 9.55
CA GLY A 407 9.81 34.96 9.39
C GLY A 407 9.75 34.24 10.75
N TYR A 408 9.29 32.99 10.75
CA TYR A 408 9.45 32.08 11.88
C TYR A 408 9.95 30.71 11.44
N SER A 409 10.65 30.02 12.34
CA SER A 409 11.02 28.60 12.25
C SER A 409 11.07 27.98 13.65
N ALA A 410 10.88 26.66 13.75
CA ALA A 410 11.05 25.90 14.99
C ALA A 410 11.35 24.43 14.69
N THR A 411 11.93 23.73 15.67
CA THR A 411 12.12 22.27 15.64
C THR A 411 11.15 21.64 16.63
N LEU A 412 10.32 20.68 16.20
CA LEU A 412 9.50 19.90 17.14
C LEU A 412 10.38 18.82 17.73
N HIS A 413 10.62 18.90 19.04
CA HIS A 413 11.47 17.97 19.76
C HIS A 413 10.67 16.83 20.38
N ARG A 414 9.42 17.07 20.82
CA ARG A 414 8.54 16.04 21.39
C ARG A 414 7.06 16.43 21.23
N VAL A 415 6.17 15.43 21.16
CA VAL A 415 4.72 15.61 21.37
C VAL A 415 4.29 14.92 22.66
N ARG A 416 3.21 15.41 23.29
CA ARG A 416 2.34 14.61 24.18
C ARG A 416 0.86 14.78 23.82
N LEU A 417 0.06 13.74 24.03
CA LEU A 417 -1.38 13.68 23.73
C LEU A 417 -2.15 13.30 24.99
N GLN A 418 -2.75 14.27 25.67
CA GLN A 418 -3.65 14.01 26.81
C GLN A 418 -5.10 13.94 26.31
N LEU A 419 -5.79 12.84 26.60
CA LEU A 419 -7.19 12.62 26.23
C LEU A 419 -8.02 12.53 27.51
N ASP A 420 -9.00 13.42 27.68
CA ASP A 420 -9.86 13.53 28.88
C ASP A 420 -11.18 14.26 28.53
N ASP A 421 -12.30 13.91 29.18
CA ASP A 421 -13.67 14.48 29.00
C ASP A 421 -14.02 15.05 27.60
N GLY A 422 -13.91 14.24 26.54
CA GLY A 422 -14.24 14.69 25.19
C GLY A 422 -13.28 15.74 24.61
N ILE A 423 -12.09 15.93 25.21
CA ILE A 423 -11.05 16.88 24.83
C ILE A 423 -9.74 16.12 24.56
N LEU A 424 -9.15 16.41 23.40
CA LEU A 424 -7.77 16.08 23.09
C LEU A 424 -6.91 17.32 23.36
N THR A 425 -6.02 17.27 24.35
CA THR A 425 -4.99 18.29 24.54
C THR A 425 -3.69 17.83 23.89
N VAL A 426 -3.26 18.54 22.86
CA VAL A 426 -2.00 18.32 22.16
C VAL A 426 -0.94 19.26 22.75
N HIS A 427 0.17 18.70 23.22
CA HIS A 427 1.32 19.44 23.71
C HIS A 427 2.49 19.29 22.74
N LEU A 428 2.91 20.38 22.12
CA LEU A 428 4.05 20.45 21.20
C LEU A 428 5.25 21.03 21.95
N GLY A 429 6.26 20.19 22.21
CA GLY A 429 7.54 20.58 22.80
C GLY A 429 8.48 21.06 21.70
N LEU A 430 8.58 22.37 21.53
CA LEU A 430 9.35 23.04 20.49
C LEU A 430 10.73 23.45 21.02
N ARG A 431 11.78 23.30 20.21
CA ARG A 431 13.11 23.87 20.41
C ARG A 431 13.44 24.89 19.32
N ASP A 432 14.37 25.78 19.63
CA ASP A 432 15.01 26.69 18.68
C ASP A 432 14.01 27.52 17.86
N VAL A 433 12.90 27.88 18.53
CA VAL A 433 11.79 28.69 18.00
C VAL A 433 12.35 30.08 17.73
N THR A 434 12.60 30.37 16.46
CA THR A 434 13.30 31.57 16.00
C THR A 434 12.31 32.46 15.26
N LEU A 435 12.06 33.67 15.77
CA LEU A 435 11.35 34.73 15.06
C LEU A 435 12.38 35.70 14.49
N ARG A 436 12.47 35.76 13.16
CA ARG A 436 13.47 36.55 12.44
C ARG A 436 12.81 37.74 11.75
N ILE A 437 13.14 38.94 12.21
CA ILE A 437 12.66 40.22 11.67
C ILE A 437 13.72 40.73 10.70
N GLU A 438 13.42 40.76 9.39
CA GLU A 438 14.42 41.14 8.39
C GLU A 438 14.75 42.64 8.42
N THR A 439 13.78 43.51 8.69
CA THR A 439 14.02 44.97 8.74
C THR A 439 13.05 45.65 9.71
N THR A 440 13.59 46.49 10.57
CA THR A 440 12.88 47.34 11.53
C THR A 440 13.08 48.80 11.17
N TYR A 441 11.99 49.53 10.97
CA TYR A 441 11.99 50.98 10.75
C TYR A 441 11.62 51.70 12.04
N VAL A 442 12.34 52.78 12.37
CA VAL A 442 12.07 53.64 13.53
C VAL A 442 11.89 55.06 13.01
N VAL A 443 10.75 55.69 13.29
CA VAL A 443 10.38 57.00 12.73
C VAL A 443 9.85 57.93 13.83
N GLY A 444 10.50 59.08 13.99
CA GLY A 444 10.08 60.20 14.84
C GLY A 444 10.25 61.55 14.11
N ALA A 445 9.80 62.64 14.71
CA ALA A 445 9.58 63.92 14.02
C ALA A 445 10.83 64.55 13.36
N GLN A 446 12.04 64.30 13.87
CA GLN A 446 13.32 64.78 13.30
C GLN A 446 14.38 63.68 13.22
N HIS A 447 13.98 62.43 13.45
CA HIS A 447 14.87 61.31 13.75
C HIS A 447 14.35 60.05 13.09
N SER A 448 15.21 59.30 12.43
CA SER A 448 14.85 57.98 11.92
C SER A 448 16.01 57.00 12.00
N ALA A 449 15.68 55.71 12.07
CA ALA A 449 16.65 54.63 11.97
C ALA A 449 16.05 53.46 11.20
N THR A 450 16.93 52.65 10.62
CA THR A 450 16.57 51.35 10.05
C THR A 450 17.59 50.33 10.53
N ALA A 451 17.13 49.17 10.97
CA ALA A 451 17.97 48.14 11.58
C ALA A 451 17.52 46.72 11.22
N GLY A 452 18.43 45.76 11.19
CA GLY A 452 18.10 44.35 11.01
C GLY A 452 19.28 43.49 10.54
N PRO A 453 19.00 42.22 10.19
CA PRO A 453 17.94 41.42 10.79
C PRO A 453 18.08 41.37 12.33
N ILE A 454 16.97 41.11 13.02
CA ILE A 454 16.92 40.81 14.47
C ILE A 454 16.29 39.44 14.65
N GLU A 455 16.83 38.62 15.54
CA GLU A 455 16.33 37.27 15.83
C GLU A 455 15.96 37.14 17.30
N ILE A 456 14.77 36.64 17.56
CA ILE A 456 14.28 36.27 18.89
C ILE A 456 14.29 34.74 18.93
N VAL A 457 15.17 34.15 19.74
CA VAL A 457 15.38 32.71 19.81
C VAL A 457 14.86 32.18 21.15
N ILE A 458 13.90 31.26 21.10
CA ILE A 458 13.16 30.73 22.25
C ILE A 458 13.33 29.20 22.30
N GLY A 459 13.55 28.63 23.48
CA GLY A 459 13.67 27.17 23.64
C GLY A 459 15.06 26.62 23.31
N HIS A 460 16.10 27.46 23.41
CA HIS A 460 17.48 27.13 23.02
C HIS A 460 18.18 26.17 23.99
N GLN A 461 17.84 26.20 25.28
CA GLN A 461 18.39 25.26 26.27
C GLN A 461 17.55 23.99 26.33
N ARG A 462 16.23 24.19 26.50
CA ARG A 462 15.23 23.14 26.74
C ARG A 462 13.93 23.43 25.97
N PRO A 463 13.10 22.42 25.65
CA PRO A 463 11.85 22.64 24.91
C PRO A 463 10.88 23.60 25.62
N VAL A 464 10.21 24.44 24.84
CA VAL A 464 9.03 25.22 25.27
C VAL A 464 7.75 24.56 24.78
N TRP A 465 6.67 24.66 25.56
CA TRP A 465 5.45 23.89 25.30
C TRP A 465 4.32 24.75 24.75
N LEU A 466 3.96 24.53 23.48
CA LEU A 466 2.71 25.01 22.90
C LEU A 466 1.62 23.95 23.14
N SER A 467 0.63 24.28 23.97
CA SER A 467 -0.45 23.36 24.36
C SER A 467 -1.78 23.84 23.79
N MET A 468 -2.56 22.95 23.15
CA MET A 468 -3.87 23.28 22.59
C MET A 468 -4.91 22.23 22.94
N ALA A 469 -6.00 22.65 23.58
CA ALA A 469 -7.13 21.81 23.93
C ALA A 469 -8.16 21.84 22.80
N ILE A 470 -8.40 20.70 22.15
CA ILE A 470 -9.25 20.55 20.97
C ILE A 470 -10.37 19.57 21.30
N ARG A 471 -11.62 19.95 21.06
CA ARG A 471 -12.78 19.06 21.19
C ARG A 471 -13.16 18.50 19.80
N PRO A 472 -12.80 17.25 19.46
CA PRO A 472 -13.20 16.63 18.21
C PRO A 472 -14.69 16.28 18.26
N ARG A 473 -15.42 16.48 17.15
CA ARG A 473 -16.82 16.08 16.99
C ARG A 473 -17.09 15.57 15.57
N VAL A 474 -17.97 14.59 15.40
CA VAL A 474 -18.49 14.23 14.08
C VAL A 474 -19.59 15.22 13.69
N GLN A 475 -19.48 15.85 12.53
CA GLN A 475 -20.50 16.73 11.96
C GLN A 475 -20.56 16.52 10.44
N ARG A 476 -21.76 16.31 9.87
CA ARG A 476 -21.96 16.07 8.43
C ARG A 476 -21.02 15.00 7.85
N ARG A 477 -20.81 13.88 8.57
CA ARG A 477 -19.93 12.76 8.22
C ARG A 477 -18.45 13.15 8.02
N LYS A 478 -18.00 14.18 8.74
CA LYS A 478 -16.61 14.68 8.81
C LYS A 478 -16.22 14.88 10.27
N ILE A 479 -14.95 14.74 10.62
CA ILE A 479 -14.47 15.16 11.96
C ILE A 479 -14.21 16.67 11.91
N ARG A 480 -14.73 17.38 12.91
CA ARG A 480 -14.54 18.81 13.12
C ARG A 480 -13.80 19.03 14.43
N LEU A 481 -12.85 19.97 14.42
CA LEU A 481 -11.93 20.23 15.53
C LEU A 481 -12.26 21.57 16.16
N GLN A 482 -12.94 21.56 17.31
CA GLN A 482 -13.31 22.78 18.02
C GLN A 482 -12.21 23.13 19.02
N LEU A 483 -11.31 24.04 18.64
CA LEU A 483 -10.30 24.61 19.55
C LEU A 483 -11.00 25.25 20.76
N GLN A 484 -10.70 24.75 21.96
CA GLN A 484 -11.29 25.21 23.23
C GLN A 484 -10.37 26.23 23.93
N SER A 485 -9.06 25.97 23.95
CA SER A 485 -8.05 26.90 24.47
C SER A 485 -6.67 26.62 23.87
N THR A 486 -5.80 27.63 23.93
CA THR A 486 -4.37 27.52 23.59
C THR A 486 -3.56 28.15 24.72
N ARG A 487 -2.45 27.53 25.10
CA ARG A 487 -1.52 28.00 26.13
C ARG A 487 -0.08 27.87 25.62
N PHE A 488 0.66 28.96 25.66
CA PHE A 488 2.08 29.05 25.37
C PHE A 488 2.68 30.12 26.28
N SER A 489 3.89 29.90 26.76
CA SER A 489 4.66 30.95 27.45
C SER A 489 6.16 30.70 27.29
N ILE A 490 6.91 31.79 27.27
CA ILE A 490 8.36 31.85 27.14
C ILE A 490 8.96 31.84 28.56
N PRO A 491 9.81 30.85 28.94
CA PRO A 491 10.52 30.91 30.21
C PRO A 491 11.58 32.02 30.17
N ASP A 492 11.66 32.83 31.23
CA ASP A 492 12.49 34.05 31.27
C ASP A 492 14.00 33.78 31.09
N ASP A 493 14.44 32.56 31.38
CA ASP A 493 15.83 32.08 31.30
C ASP A 493 16.15 31.30 30.00
N ASN A 494 15.16 31.01 29.17
CA ASN A 494 15.27 30.07 28.03
C ASN A 494 15.09 30.76 26.65
N TRP A 495 15.30 32.07 26.58
CA TRP A 495 15.21 32.84 25.34
C TRP A 495 16.20 34.00 25.31
N TYR A 496 16.47 34.54 24.13
CA TYR A 496 17.23 35.76 23.94
C TYR A 496 16.83 36.51 22.66
N VAL A 497 17.18 37.79 22.60
CA VAL A 497 17.05 38.65 21.42
C VAL A 497 18.44 39.06 20.95
N THR A 498 18.75 38.86 19.67
CA THR A 498 20.04 39.27 19.08
C THR A 498 20.09 40.78 18.84
N ALA A 499 21.30 41.34 18.84
CA ALA A 499 21.50 42.70 18.35
C ALA A 499 21.28 42.74 16.82
N PRO A 500 20.69 43.82 16.27
CA PRO A 500 20.55 43.98 14.82
C PRO A 500 21.92 43.95 14.13
N ALA A 501 22.08 43.11 13.11
CA ALA A 501 23.37 42.93 12.44
C ALA A 501 23.88 44.20 11.73
N TRP A 502 22.97 45.08 11.28
CA TRP A 502 23.27 46.43 10.83
C TRP A 502 22.28 47.46 11.38
N VAL A 503 22.73 48.70 11.53
CA VAL A 503 21.92 49.85 11.95
C VAL A 503 22.33 51.11 11.17
N ALA A 504 21.38 51.73 10.49
CA ALA A 504 21.47 53.07 9.90
C ALA A 504 20.68 54.07 10.75
N VAL A 505 21.17 55.31 10.88
CA VAL A 505 20.54 56.37 11.71
C VAL A 505 20.59 57.73 11.01
N ARG A 506 19.60 58.58 11.27
CA ARG A 506 19.50 59.97 10.82
C ARG A 506 18.87 60.83 11.91
N GLY A 507 19.37 62.05 12.09
CA GLY A 507 18.95 62.99 13.13
C GLY A 507 19.98 63.15 14.25
N PHE A 508 20.10 64.35 14.80
CA PHE A 508 21.15 64.70 15.76
C PHE A 508 20.97 63.98 17.11
N GLY A 509 22.05 63.45 17.68
CA GLY A 509 22.04 62.71 18.96
C GLY A 509 21.63 61.23 18.89
N LEU A 510 21.16 60.74 17.73
CA LEU A 510 20.79 59.33 17.55
C LEU A 510 22.01 58.50 17.12
N THR A 511 22.40 57.51 17.93
CA THR A 511 23.57 56.64 17.65
C THR A 511 23.14 55.20 17.36
N ARG A 512 23.94 54.48 16.56
CA ARG A 512 23.70 53.06 16.24
C ARG A 512 23.52 52.20 17.50
N GLN A 513 24.35 52.42 18.51
CA GLN A 513 24.31 51.68 19.78
C GLN A 513 23.07 52.01 20.62
N ARG A 514 22.65 53.28 20.67
CA ARG A 514 21.38 53.67 21.34
C ARG A 514 20.18 53.00 20.69
N VAL A 515 20.13 52.96 19.35
CA VAL A 515 19.06 52.28 18.59
C VAL A 515 19.10 50.77 18.79
N ALA A 516 20.26 50.12 18.66
CA ALA A 516 20.41 48.68 18.87
C ALA A 516 19.96 48.25 20.28
N ASN A 517 20.46 48.93 21.32
CA ASN A 517 20.08 48.65 22.70
C ASN A 517 18.58 48.90 22.94
N GLY A 518 18.03 50.00 22.40
CA GLY A 518 16.61 50.34 22.54
C GLY A 518 15.68 49.31 21.88
N LEU A 519 16.02 48.82 20.69
CA LEU A 519 15.26 47.77 20.00
C LEU A 519 15.31 46.43 20.75
N VAL A 520 16.50 46.02 21.22
CA VAL A 520 16.67 44.79 22.00
C VAL A 520 15.88 44.84 23.31
N GLN A 521 15.99 45.93 24.08
CA GLN A 521 15.25 46.11 25.33
C GLN A 521 13.74 46.21 25.11
N GLY A 522 13.30 46.89 24.04
CA GLY A 522 11.89 46.95 23.65
C GLY A 522 11.30 45.59 23.31
N LEU A 523 12.07 44.73 22.61
CA LEU A 523 11.66 43.36 22.29
C LEU A 523 11.64 42.44 23.52
N TYR A 524 12.56 42.60 24.48
CA TYR A 524 12.45 41.94 25.78
C TYR A 524 11.18 42.36 26.54
N GLY A 525 10.87 43.66 26.56
CA GLY A 525 9.61 44.19 27.12
C GLY A 525 8.35 43.74 26.35
N SER A 526 8.50 43.28 25.11
CA SER A 526 7.39 42.81 24.25
C SER A 526 7.02 41.33 24.48
N LYS A 527 7.61 40.63 25.46
CA LYS A 527 7.37 39.19 25.72
C LYS A 527 5.89 38.75 25.62
N PRO A 528 4.90 39.40 26.27
CA PRO A 528 3.50 38.96 26.18
C PRO A 528 2.87 39.15 24.79
N ARG A 529 3.35 40.14 24.02
CA ARG A 529 2.95 40.38 22.62
C ARG A 529 3.48 39.28 21.71
N ILE A 530 4.71 38.80 21.96
CA ILE A 530 5.34 37.69 21.24
C ILE A 530 4.60 36.37 21.53
N GLU A 531 4.32 36.09 22.81
CA GLU A 531 3.51 34.93 23.22
C GLU A 531 2.13 34.95 22.55
N ARG A 532 1.48 36.13 22.48
CA ARG A 532 0.17 36.28 21.86
C ARG A 532 0.18 36.02 20.35
N GLN A 533 1.19 36.49 19.62
CA GLN A 533 1.31 36.22 18.17
C GLN A 533 1.46 34.72 17.86
N ILE A 534 2.16 33.97 18.71
CA ILE A 534 2.29 32.50 18.59
C ILE A 534 0.95 31.81 18.85
N ILE A 535 0.16 32.31 19.81
CA ILE A 535 -1.19 31.80 20.10
C ILE A 535 -2.17 32.09 18.95
N ASP A 536 -2.15 33.29 18.37
CA ASP A 536 -3.06 33.71 17.29
C ASP A 536 -2.79 33.01 15.94
N ALA A 537 -1.65 32.32 15.79
CA ALA A 537 -1.39 31.44 14.65
C ALA A 537 -2.10 30.08 14.73
N VAL A 538 -2.47 29.61 15.94
CA VAL A 538 -3.00 28.25 16.15
C VAL A 538 -4.36 27.97 15.49
N PRO A 539 -5.33 28.91 15.38
CA PRO A 539 -6.59 28.66 14.66
C PRO A 539 -6.38 28.22 13.20
N ARG A 540 -5.48 28.90 12.46
CA ARG A 540 -5.11 28.55 11.06
C ARG A 540 -4.51 27.14 10.97
N PHE A 541 -3.80 26.70 12.01
CA PHE A 541 -3.29 25.33 12.12
C PHE A 541 -4.42 24.31 12.40
N VAL A 542 -5.40 24.62 13.25
CA VAL A 542 -6.54 23.71 13.49
C VAL A 542 -7.43 23.58 12.25
N GLU A 543 -7.57 24.65 11.45
CA GLU A 543 -8.22 24.59 10.13
C GLU A 543 -7.45 23.69 9.15
N THR A 544 -6.12 23.81 9.12
CA THR A 544 -5.22 22.93 8.35
C THR A 544 -5.41 21.44 8.72
N LEU A 545 -5.41 21.11 10.01
CA LEU A 545 -5.70 19.76 10.51
C LEU A 545 -7.06 19.25 10.02
N GLN A 546 -8.07 20.13 10.01
CA GLN A 546 -9.44 19.80 9.62
C GLN A 546 -9.61 19.61 8.10
N GLN A 547 -8.83 20.32 7.28
CA GLN A 547 -8.80 20.07 5.83
C GLN A 547 -8.21 18.69 5.51
N GLN A 548 -7.20 18.25 6.27
CA GLN A 548 -6.68 16.89 6.17
C GLN A 548 -7.71 15.83 6.65
N LEU A 549 -8.57 16.16 7.64
CA LEU A 549 -9.60 15.24 8.17
C LEU A 549 -10.65 14.91 7.09
N ASP A 550 -10.90 15.86 6.19
CA ASP A 550 -11.82 15.70 5.07
C ASP A 550 -11.21 14.90 3.89
N ALA A 551 -9.90 14.61 3.91
CA ALA A 551 -9.18 13.94 2.81
C ALA A 551 -9.05 12.41 2.97
N VAL A 552 -8.87 11.89 4.20
CA VAL A 552 -8.66 10.44 4.49
C VAL A 552 -9.92 9.57 4.30
N GLY A 553 -11.10 10.17 4.06
CA GLY A 553 -12.33 9.47 3.68
C GLY A 553 -12.32 8.83 2.27
N ARG A 554 -11.18 8.30 1.82
CA ARG A 554 -10.90 7.80 0.47
C ARG A 554 -10.17 6.44 0.44
N SER A 555 -9.97 5.79 1.59
CA SER A 555 -9.01 4.69 1.74
C SER A 555 -9.44 3.33 1.14
N GLU A 556 -8.42 2.55 0.77
CA GLU A 556 -8.51 1.25 0.09
C GLU A 556 -8.65 0.06 1.05
N PHE A 557 -8.45 0.28 2.37
CA PHE A 557 -8.30 -0.76 3.41
C PHE A 557 -9.37 -1.87 3.38
N VAL A 558 -10.62 -1.53 3.05
CA VAL A 558 -11.73 -2.51 3.01
C VAL A 558 -11.62 -3.46 1.80
N ALA A 559 -11.03 -3.02 0.68
CA ALA A 559 -10.89 -3.84 -0.52
C ALA A 559 -9.95 -5.04 -0.34
N ALA A 560 -9.04 -4.98 0.65
CA ALA A 560 -8.17 -6.10 1.03
C ALA A 560 -8.94 -7.31 1.60
N PHE A 561 -10.19 -7.13 2.02
CA PHE A 561 -11.05 -8.18 2.59
C PHE A 561 -12.18 -8.62 1.63
N TRP A 562 -12.08 -8.30 0.34
CA TRP A 562 -13.08 -8.72 -0.66
C TRP A 562 -12.94 -10.21 -1.01
N PRO A 563 -13.95 -11.06 -0.73
CA PRO A 563 -13.79 -12.51 -0.80
C PRO A 563 -14.05 -13.11 -2.19
N LEU A 564 -14.44 -12.33 -3.20
CA LEU A 564 -14.81 -12.84 -4.52
C LEU A 564 -13.74 -12.51 -5.59
N PRO A 565 -13.46 -13.42 -6.53
CA PRO A 565 -12.52 -13.21 -7.65
C PRO A 565 -13.16 -12.39 -8.79
N VAL A 566 -14.08 -11.48 -8.48
CA VAL A 566 -14.83 -10.64 -9.45
C VAL A 566 -14.53 -9.16 -9.20
N TYR A 567 -15.27 -8.26 -9.86
CA TYR A 567 -15.20 -6.82 -9.62
C TYR A 567 -15.15 -6.44 -8.12
N ARG A 568 -14.28 -5.48 -7.77
CA ARG A 568 -14.12 -4.97 -6.40
C ARG A 568 -14.89 -3.65 -6.25
N PRO A 569 -15.85 -3.53 -5.31
CA PRO A 569 -16.54 -2.27 -5.05
C PRO A 569 -15.58 -1.10 -4.80
N ARG A 570 -15.83 0.06 -5.42
CA ARG A 570 -15.14 1.32 -5.12
C ARG A 570 -15.72 1.87 -3.81
N LEU A 571 -14.91 1.90 -2.74
CA LEU A 571 -15.35 2.26 -1.39
C LEU A 571 -14.76 3.60 -0.91
N ARG A 572 -15.45 4.23 0.04
CA ARG A 572 -14.99 5.39 0.84
C ARG A 572 -15.46 5.27 2.27
N VAL A 573 -14.54 5.33 3.23
CA VAL A 573 -14.86 5.37 4.66
C VAL A 573 -15.30 6.77 5.09
N TRP A 574 -16.16 6.87 6.10
CA TRP A 574 -16.58 8.16 6.66
C TRP A 574 -16.88 8.06 8.17
N PRO A 575 -16.45 9.05 8.99
CA PRO A 575 -16.66 9.06 10.43
C PRO A 575 -18.15 9.19 10.77
N GLN A 576 -18.66 8.28 11.61
CA GLN A 576 -20.06 8.24 12.03
C GLN A 576 -20.25 8.64 13.50
N ALA A 577 -19.43 8.10 14.40
CA ALA A 577 -19.40 8.47 15.82
C ALA A 577 -17.96 8.43 16.33
N LEU A 578 -17.62 9.30 17.28
CA LEU A 578 -16.33 9.25 17.98
C LEU A 578 -16.54 9.43 19.49
N ARG A 579 -15.64 8.85 20.29
CA ARG A 579 -15.55 9.07 21.73
C ARG A 579 -14.09 9.27 22.13
N VAL A 580 -13.87 10.18 23.08
CA VAL A 580 -12.58 10.43 23.73
C VAL A 580 -12.79 10.12 25.20
N ASP A 581 -12.21 9.01 25.66
CA ASP A 581 -12.20 8.56 27.05
C ASP A 581 -10.82 8.91 27.67
N ASP A 582 -10.65 8.75 28.99
CA ASP A 582 -9.34 8.94 29.67
C ASP A 582 -8.24 8.10 29.02
N GLY A 583 -7.28 8.77 28.38
CA GLY A 583 -6.17 8.16 27.66
C GLY A 583 -6.56 7.29 26.45
N GLN A 584 -7.79 7.36 25.93
CA GLN A 584 -8.25 6.49 24.84
C GLN A 584 -9.13 7.19 23.80
N PHE A 585 -9.01 6.79 22.53
CA PHE A 585 -9.82 7.32 21.42
C PHE A 585 -10.53 6.18 20.68
N THR A 586 -11.83 6.35 20.42
CA THR A 586 -12.63 5.38 19.63
C THR A 586 -13.35 6.09 18.49
N LEU A 587 -13.27 5.55 17.28
CA LEU A 587 -13.94 6.05 16.08
C LEU A 587 -14.72 4.92 15.40
N VAL A 588 -16.03 5.10 15.25
CA VAL A 588 -16.90 4.24 14.44
C VAL A 588 -17.12 4.92 13.09
N MET A 589 -16.97 4.15 12.02
CA MET A 589 -17.05 4.65 10.64
C MET A 589 -18.10 3.87 9.84
N GLY A 590 -18.82 4.59 8.99
CA GLY A 590 -19.58 4.00 7.90
C GLY A 590 -18.72 3.84 6.65
N ILE A 591 -19.24 3.10 5.69
CA ILE A 591 -18.71 2.96 4.33
C ILE A 591 -19.71 3.57 3.35
N THR A 592 -19.22 4.14 2.25
CA THR A 592 -20.00 4.40 1.05
C THR A 592 -19.42 3.57 -0.09
N ALA A 593 -20.25 2.89 -0.87
CA ALA A 593 -19.86 2.31 -2.15
C ALA A 593 -20.36 3.20 -3.30
N ALA A 594 -19.52 3.38 -4.32
CA ALA A 594 -19.94 4.01 -5.57
C ALA A 594 -20.96 3.14 -6.30
N ALA A 595 -21.76 3.76 -7.16
CA ALA A 595 -22.46 3.04 -8.21
C ALA A 595 -21.48 2.17 -9.01
N LEU A 596 -21.89 0.95 -9.33
CA LEU A 596 -21.15 0.12 -10.27
C LEU A 596 -21.24 0.75 -11.67
N ARG A 597 -22.42 1.22 -12.05
CA ARG A 597 -22.67 1.88 -13.32
C ARG A 597 -23.13 3.32 -13.12
N ALA A 598 -22.44 4.28 -13.74
CA ALA A 598 -22.77 5.70 -13.65
C ALA A 598 -24.12 6.02 -14.31
N ASP A 599 -24.44 5.36 -15.43
CA ASP A 599 -25.72 5.48 -16.15
C ASP A 599 -26.92 4.89 -15.40
N ARG A 600 -26.66 4.08 -14.36
CA ARG A 600 -27.68 3.43 -13.51
C ARG A 600 -27.62 3.89 -12.05
N ALA A 601 -26.82 4.91 -11.74
CA ALA A 601 -26.63 5.36 -10.37
C ALA A 601 -27.97 5.87 -9.76
N PRO A 602 -28.33 5.46 -8.54
CA PRO A 602 -29.60 5.84 -7.94
C PRO A 602 -29.59 7.33 -7.54
N ARG A 603 -30.74 8.02 -7.72
CA ARG A 603 -30.89 9.46 -7.42
C ARG A 603 -30.54 9.83 -5.97
N GLN A 604 -30.67 8.89 -5.05
CA GLN A 604 -30.13 8.96 -3.70
C GLN A 604 -29.52 7.61 -3.32
N PRO A 605 -28.49 7.57 -2.47
CA PRO A 605 -27.80 6.31 -2.16
C PRO A 605 -28.62 5.51 -1.15
N ARG A 606 -28.72 4.20 -1.35
CA ARG A 606 -29.38 3.29 -0.41
C ARG A 606 -28.60 3.26 0.91
N GLU A 607 -29.19 3.76 1.98
CA GLU A 607 -28.64 3.64 3.33
C GLU A 607 -28.96 2.22 3.87
N ILE A 608 -27.99 1.61 4.55
CA ILE A 608 -28.07 0.32 5.25
C ILE A 608 -27.68 0.59 6.71
N GLU A 609 -28.65 0.47 7.60
CA GLU A 609 -28.48 0.75 9.02
C GLU A 609 -28.22 -0.53 9.84
N HIS A 610 -27.67 -0.35 11.05
CA HIS A 610 -27.59 -1.36 12.11
C HIS A 610 -26.92 -2.73 11.79
N LEU A 611 -25.61 -2.74 11.51
CA LEU A 611 -24.77 -3.94 11.64
C LEU A 611 -24.43 -4.32 13.11
N GLY A 612 -25.34 -4.06 14.06
CA GLY A 612 -25.18 -4.39 15.49
C GLY A 612 -24.10 -3.62 16.28
N LEU A 613 -23.25 -2.84 15.62
CA LEU A 613 -22.20 -2.03 16.24
C LEU A 613 -22.75 -0.79 16.97
N SER A 614 -22.38 -0.64 18.24
CA SER A 614 -22.54 0.56 19.07
C SER A 614 -21.22 0.89 19.76
N ILE A 615 -20.84 2.16 19.77
CA ILE A 615 -19.56 2.64 20.33
C ILE A 615 -19.42 2.35 21.83
N ASP A 616 -20.54 2.27 22.56
CA ASP A 616 -20.57 2.05 24.01
C ASP A 616 -20.50 0.57 24.40
N ARG A 617 -20.57 -0.33 23.41
CA ARG A 617 -20.37 -1.78 23.56
C ARG A 617 -19.05 -2.26 22.95
N LEU A 618 -18.16 -1.34 22.55
CA LEU A 618 -16.85 -1.68 22.02
C LEU A 618 -15.84 -2.01 23.13
N PRO A 619 -14.96 -3.01 22.92
CA PRO A 619 -13.85 -3.29 23.82
C PRO A 619 -12.84 -2.13 23.81
N ARG A 620 -12.18 -1.92 24.95
CA ARG A 620 -11.28 -0.79 25.22
C ARG A 620 -9.88 -1.21 25.74
N PRO A 621 -9.13 -2.05 25.00
CA PRO A 621 -7.77 -2.43 25.40
C PRO A 621 -6.77 -1.28 25.24
N ASP A 622 -5.64 -1.34 25.92
CA ASP A 622 -4.60 -0.30 25.82
C ASP A 622 -3.82 -0.31 24.49
N HIS A 623 -4.00 -1.33 23.65
CA HIS A 623 -3.39 -1.42 22.31
C HIS A 623 -4.34 -0.93 21.19
N LEU A 624 -3.87 -0.93 19.94
CA LEU A 624 -4.67 -0.51 18.78
C LEU A 624 -5.56 -1.67 18.29
N VAL A 625 -6.87 -1.45 18.15
CA VAL A 625 -7.78 -2.41 17.51
C VAL A 625 -8.44 -1.80 16.28
N ALA A 626 -8.34 -2.50 15.15
CA ALA A 626 -9.19 -2.26 13.99
C ALA A 626 -10.29 -3.33 13.94
N GLY A 627 -11.55 -2.92 13.77
CA GLY A 627 -12.70 -3.82 13.69
C GLY A 627 -13.47 -3.66 12.38
N ILE A 628 -13.88 -4.78 11.79
CA ILE A 628 -14.66 -4.84 10.55
C ILE A 628 -15.89 -5.71 10.80
N ALA A 629 -17.09 -5.23 10.50
CA ALA A 629 -18.29 -6.07 10.54
C ALA A 629 -18.44 -6.85 9.22
N PRO A 630 -18.27 -8.19 9.16
CA PRO A 630 -18.34 -8.94 7.90
C PRO A 630 -19.73 -8.89 7.23
N GLY A 631 -20.76 -8.46 7.96
CA GLY A 631 -22.07 -8.12 7.41
C GLY A 631 -22.05 -7.02 6.32
N VAL A 632 -20.95 -6.29 6.13
CA VAL A 632 -20.76 -5.42 4.94
C VAL A 632 -20.75 -6.22 3.63
N ILE A 633 -20.39 -7.50 3.65
CA ILE A 633 -20.25 -8.34 2.47
C ILE A 633 -21.62 -8.62 1.81
N GLU A 634 -22.70 -8.74 2.57
CA GLU A 634 -24.05 -9.00 2.02
C GLU A 634 -24.54 -7.85 1.12
N PRO A 635 -24.68 -6.59 1.58
CA PRO A 635 -25.18 -5.52 0.72
C PRO A 635 -24.19 -5.14 -0.39
N LEU A 636 -22.88 -5.32 -0.19
CA LEU A 636 -21.88 -5.11 -1.25
C LEU A 636 -21.96 -6.17 -2.35
N THR A 637 -22.12 -7.45 -2.00
CA THR A 637 -22.30 -8.50 -3.01
C THR A 637 -23.66 -8.41 -3.69
N GLN A 638 -24.71 -7.97 -2.97
CA GLN A 638 -26.02 -7.73 -3.57
C GLN A 638 -25.96 -6.70 -4.71
N MET A 639 -25.18 -5.62 -4.59
CA MET A 639 -24.99 -4.66 -5.70
C MET A 639 -24.46 -5.33 -6.98
N LEU A 640 -23.54 -6.30 -6.85
CA LEU A 640 -23.01 -7.03 -8.01
C LEU A 640 -24.00 -8.08 -8.54
N VAL A 641 -24.87 -8.64 -7.69
CA VAL A 641 -25.97 -9.50 -8.13
C VAL A 641 -27.01 -8.68 -8.91
N ASP A 642 -27.40 -7.52 -8.38
CA ASP A 642 -28.41 -6.62 -8.96
C ASP A 642 -28.01 -6.10 -10.37
N GLU A 643 -26.73 -5.76 -10.56
CA GLU A 643 -26.18 -5.36 -11.87
C GLU A 643 -25.64 -6.53 -12.72
N ASN A 644 -25.85 -7.78 -12.28
CA ASN A 644 -25.41 -9.01 -12.96
C ASN A 644 -23.87 -9.14 -13.16
N LEU A 645 -23.09 -8.45 -12.33
CA LEU A 645 -21.62 -8.38 -12.35
C LEU A 645 -20.93 -9.45 -11.48
N ALA A 646 -21.67 -10.21 -10.67
CA ALA A 646 -21.14 -11.26 -9.80
C ALA A 646 -20.85 -12.58 -10.56
N ARG A 647 -20.11 -12.52 -11.68
CA ARG A 647 -19.88 -13.64 -12.62
C ARG A 647 -18.43 -13.70 -13.12
N ILE A 648 -17.95 -14.91 -13.46
CA ILE A 648 -16.58 -15.17 -13.94
C ILE A 648 -16.52 -16.47 -14.78
N ASP A 649 -15.71 -16.51 -15.85
CA ASP A 649 -15.35 -17.77 -16.53
C ASP A 649 -14.55 -18.64 -15.56
N ILE A 650 -14.91 -19.91 -15.41
CA ILE A 650 -14.34 -20.75 -14.36
C ILE A 650 -12.81 -20.94 -14.50
N ARG A 651 -12.26 -20.79 -15.72
CA ARG A 651 -10.82 -20.81 -15.99
C ARG A 651 -10.10 -19.56 -15.53
N ASP A 652 -10.79 -18.42 -15.44
CA ASP A 652 -10.18 -17.19 -14.96
C ASP A 652 -9.92 -17.22 -13.43
N VAL A 653 -10.64 -18.09 -12.70
CA VAL A 653 -10.40 -18.42 -11.27
C VAL A 653 -9.05 -19.14 -11.06
N ARG A 654 -8.53 -19.84 -12.08
CA ARG A 654 -7.28 -20.63 -12.08
C ARG A 654 -7.15 -21.57 -10.88
N GLN A 655 -7.94 -22.64 -10.90
CA GLN A 655 -7.76 -23.82 -10.06
C GLN A 655 -7.90 -25.04 -10.97
N PRO A 656 -6.87 -25.91 -11.14
CA PRO A 656 -6.94 -27.04 -12.07
C PRO A 656 -8.15 -27.95 -11.87
N GLU A 657 -8.60 -28.11 -10.62
CA GLU A 657 -9.78 -28.88 -10.27
C GLU A 657 -11.10 -28.21 -10.71
N LEU A 658 -11.14 -26.87 -10.82
CA LEU A 658 -12.26 -26.14 -11.42
C LEU A 658 -12.18 -26.08 -12.95
N ASP A 659 -10.98 -26.10 -13.54
CA ASP A 659 -10.80 -26.08 -14.99
C ASP A 659 -11.44 -27.31 -15.69
N VAL A 660 -11.53 -28.45 -14.99
CA VAL A 660 -12.29 -29.65 -15.41
C VAL A 660 -13.76 -29.34 -15.68
N LEU A 661 -14.35 -28.34 -15.03
CA LEU A 661 -15.73 -27.90 -15.30
C LEU A 661 -15.86 -27.11 -16.62
N ALA A 662 -14.75 -26.75 -17.27
CA ALA A 662 -14.69 -26.19 -18.63
C ALA A 662 -14.19 -27.20 -19.69
N ASP A 663 -14.04 -28.49 -19.34
CA ASP A 663 -13.64 -29.57 -20.25
C ASP A 663 -14.86 -30.14 -21.02
N PRO A 664 -14.84 -30.15 -22.38
CA PRO A 664 -15.88 -30.79 -23.19
C PRO A 664 -16.14 -32.26 -22.84
N ASP A 665 -15.10 -33.06 -22.57
CA ASP A 665 -15.24 -34.50 -22.34
C ASP A 665 -15.78 -34.82 -20.93
N PHE A 666 -15.50 -33.97 -19.95
CA PHE A 666 -16.18 -34.02 -18.65
C PHE A 666 -17.70 -33.92 -18.84
N TRP A 667 -18.18 -32.91 -19.58
CA TRP A 667 -19.61 -32.73 -19.83
C TRP A 667 -20.20 -33.78 -20.77
N ARG A 668 -19.44 -34.26 -21.77
CA ARG A 668 -19.82 -35.38 -22.63
C ARG A 668 -20.09 -36.67 -21.85
N SER A 669 -19.36 -36.88 -20.75
CA SER A 669 -19.58 -38.02 -19.84
C SER A 669 -20.80 -37.85 -18.90
N ILE A 670 -21.48 -36.69 -18.94
CA ILE A 670 -22.58 -36.30 -18.03
C ILE A 670 -23.89 -36.07 -18.81
N ILE A 671 -23.81 -35.45 -19.98
CA ILE A 671 -24.93 -35.08 -20.85
C ILE A 671 -25.12 -36.20 -21.90
N PRO A 672 -26.21 -36.99 -21.85
CA PRO A 672 -26.39 -38.12 -22.78
C PRO A 672 -26.40 -37.71 -24.26
N ALA A 673 -27.05 -36.58 -24.58
CA ALA A 673 -27.15 -36.06 -25.95
C ALA A 673 -25.79 -35.67 -26.58
N TRP A 674 -24.75 -35.46 -25.77
CA TRP A 674 -23.42 -35.07 -26.25
C TRP A 674 -22.52 -36.26 -26.58
N LYS A 675 -22.93 -37.50 -26.26
CA LYS A 675 -22.15 -38.70 -26.62
C LYS A 675 -21.88 -38.77 -28.12
N ASP A 676 -22.92 -38.58 -28.91
CA ASP A 676 -22.89 -38.79 -30.37
C ASP A 676 -22.61 -37.50 -31.16
N ARG A 677 -22.97 -36.33 -30.60
CA ARG A 677 -22.72 -35.00 -31.18
C ARG A 677 -22.29 -33.99 -30.10
N PRO A 678 -21.04 -34.04 -29.62
CA PRO A 678 -20.52 -33.03 -28.69
C PRO A 678 -20.32 -31.68 -29.40
N PRO A 679 -20.50 -30.54 -28.70
CA PRO A 679 -20.18 -29.22 -29.24
C PRO A 679 -18.66 -29.05 -29.39
N ARG A 680 -18.23 -28.28 -30.39
CA ARG A 680 -16.80 -27.98 -30.65
C ARG A 680 -16.18 -27.06 -29.60
N LEU A 681 -16.98 -26.16 -29.01
CA LEU A 681 -16.52 -25.19 -28.02
C LEU A 681 -17.49 -25.16 -26.85
N ILE A 682 -16.95 -25.19 -25.62
CA ILE A 682 -17.71 -24.87 -24.40
C ILE A 682 -17.07 -23.71 -23.65
N ARG A 683 -17.89 -23.01 -22.85
CA ARG A 683 -17.49 -21.96 -21.91
C ARG A 683 -18.30 -22.17 -20.64
N THR A 684 -17.64 -22.32 -19.50
CA THR A 684 -18.32 -22.52 -18.22
C THR A 684 -18.13 -21.29 -17.34
N GLU A 685 -19.23 -20.75 -16.85
CA GLU A 685 -19.29 -19.53 -16.05
C GLU A 685 -19.78 -19.87 -14.65
N LEU A 686 -19.12 -19.33 -13.63
CA LEU A 686 -19.60 -19.33 -12.26
C LEU A 686 -20.25 -17.98 -11.96
N SER A 687 -21.48 -17.99 -11.44
CA SER A 687 -22.23 -16.78 -11.10
C SER A 687 -22.87 -16.86 -9.72
N LEU A 688 -22.84 -15.76 -8.96
CA LEU A 688 -23.59 -15.62 -7.72
C LEU A 688 -24.96 -15.01 -8.04
N GLN A 689 -26.04 -15.68 -7.69
CA GLN A 689 -27.42 -15.23 -7.97
C GLN A 689 -28.11 -14.61 -6.75
N ARG A 690 -27.51 -14.74 -5.56
CA ARG A 690 -28.00 -14.16 -4.30
C ARG A 690 -26.81 -13.79 -3.40
N ALA A 691 -26.87 -12.65 -2.73
CA ALA A 691 -25.75 -12.11 -1.94
C ALA A 691 -25.13 -13.12 -0.95
N LEU A 692 -23.81 -13.00 -0.77
CA LEU A 692 -23.06 -13.75 0.24
C LEU A 692 -23.48 -13.33 1.65
N ARG A 693 -23.45 -14.27 2.59
CA ARG A 693 -23.73 -14.03 4.00
C ARG A 693 -22.59 -14.52 4.88
N VAL A 694 -22.31 -13.75 5.92
CA VAL A 694 -21.49 -14.18 7.06
C VAL A 694 -22.41 -14.26 8.27
N GLN A 695 -22.56 -15.45 8.82
CA GLN A 695 -23.36 -15.72 10.02
C GLN A 695 -22.44 -16.10 11.18
N ASP A 696 -22.87 -15.91 12.41
CA ASP A 696 -22.18 -16.50 13.56
C ASP A 696 -22.32 -18.03 13.52
N ALA A 697 -21.22 -18.78 13.75
CA ALA A 697 -21.26 -20.24 13.69
C ALA A 697 -22.07 -20.85 14.85
N ALA A 698 -22.20 -20.13 15.97
CA ALA A 698 -23.03 -20.54 17.11
C ALA A 698 -24.55 -20.50 16.81
N VAL A 699 -24.98 -19.71 15.82
CA VAL A 699 -26.39 -19.66 15.41
C VAL A 699 -26.68 -20.86 14.49
N PRO A 700 -27.65 -21.74 14.81
CA PRO A 700 -28.02 -22.85 13.92
C PRO A 700 -28.60 -22.31 12.61
N PRO A 701 -28.38 -23.01 11.47
CA PRO A 701 -28.96 -22.57 10.20
C PRO A 701 -30.51 -22.62 10.28
N PRO A 702 -31.21 -21.67 9.63
CA PRO A 702 -32.68 -21.68 9.60
C PRO A 702 -33.19 -22.95 8.91
N LYS A 703 -34.22 -23.56 9.49
CA LYS A 703 -34.95 -24.68 8.88
C LYS A 703 -35.86 -24.15 7.77
N ASP A 704 -35.33 -23.93 6.57
CA ASP A 704 -36.11 -23.77 5.32
C ASP A 704 -35.19 -23.85 4.07
N ALA A 705 -35.19 -25.00 3.38
CA ALA A 705 -34.57 -25.20 2.05
C ALA A 705 -34.89 -26.58 1.41
N THR A 706 -35.27 -27.58 2.21
CA THR A 706 -35.66 -28.93 1.76
C THR A 706 -37.19 -29.04 1.76
N ALA A 707 -37.76 -29.39 0.61
CA ALA A 707 -39.19 -29.66 0.48
C ALA A 707 -39.59 -30.92 1.26
N ASP A 708 -40.89 -31.04 1.57
CA ASP A 708 -41.43 -32.07 2.45
C ASP A 708 -41.10 -33.50 2.04
N VAL A 709 -40.64 -34.27 3.03
CA VAL A 709 -40.77 -35.73 3.08
C VAL A 709 -41.32 -36.04 4.47
N PRO A 710 -42.50 -36.69 4.60
CA PRO A 710 -43.04 -37.03 5.91
C PRO A 710 -42.08 -37.97 6.66
N ALA A 711 -41.76 -37.63 7.90
CA ALA A 711 -41.07 -38.55 8.80
C ALA A 711 -42.09 -39.51 9.43
N GLU A 712 -41.97 -40.80 9.14
CA GLU A 712 -42.65 -41.82 9.94
C GLU A 712 -41.95 -41.96 11.30
N ASN A 713 -42.68 -42.49 12.28
CA ASN A 713 -42.22 -42.57 13.67
C ASN A 713 -41.02 -43.50 13.83
N GLU A 714 -40.09 -43.13 14.70
CA GLU A 714 -39.70 -44.05 15.77
C GLU A 714 -39.35 -43.29 17.06
N SER A 715 -39.67 -43.89 18.21
CA SER A 715 -39.62 -43.26 19.52
C SER A 715 -38.71 -44.03 20.47
N ASN A 716 -37.84 -43.33 21.20
CA ASN A 716 -37.84 -43.28 22.68
C ASN A 716 -36.58 -42.65 23.30
N ALA A 717 -36.66 -42.47 24.63
CA ALA A 717 -35.57 -42.44 25.61
C ALA A 717 -34.67 -41.19 25.66
N ALA A 718 -34.92 -40.41 26.71
CA ALA A 718 -33.99 -39.56 27.43
C ALA A 718 -34.27 -39.76 28.94
N PRO A 719 -33.48 -39.19 29.87
CA PRO A 719 -32.02 -39.04 29.93
C PRO A 719 -31.42 -39.57 31.27
N ALA A 720 -30.09 -39.56 31.45
CA ALA A 720 -29.47 -39.81 32.76
C ALA A 720 -28.14 -39.03 33.01
N ALA A 721 -28.24 -38.00 33.84
CA ALA A 721 -27.37 -37.62 34.97
C ALA A 721 -25.81 -37.71 34.91
N SER A 722 -25.19 -36.53 35.04
CA SER A 722 -24.11 -36.14 35.99
C SER A 722 -22.82 -36.97 36.18
N GLY A 723 -21.67 -36.29 36.09
CA GLY A 723 -20.39 -36.73 36.66
C GLY A 723 -19.30 -35.65 36.51
N GLU A 724 -19.04 -34.87 37.56
CA GLU A 724 -17.95 -33.88 37.61
C GLU A 724 -16.66 -34.53 38.12
N HIS A 725 -15.51 -34.24 37.50
CA HIS A 725 -14.17 -34.29 38.15
C HIS A 725 -13.19 -33.40 37.39
N GLU A 726 -12.25 -32.78 38.12
CA GLU A 726 -11.21 -31.87 37.64
C GLU A 726 -9.85 -32.60 37.43
N PRO A 727 -8.80 -31.94 36.88
CA PRO A 727 -7.75 -32.63 36.11
C PRO A 727 -6.53 -33.09 36.91
N ASP A 728 -5.67 -33.87 36.26
CA ASP A 728 -4.29 -34.13 36.66
C ASP A 728 -3.35 -34.12 35.42
N GLU A 729 -2.05 -33.88 35.61
CA GLU A 729 -1.08 -33.64 34.53
C GLU A 729 -0.25 -34.88 34.16
N GLY A 730 0.05 -35.07 32.88
CA GLY A 730 0.96 -36.14 32.42
C GLY A 730 1.18 -36.12 30.90
N GLY A 731 2.40 -35.77 30.47
CA GLY A 731 2.72 -35.59 29.04
C GLY A 731 3.22 -36.84 28.31
N GLY A 732 3.10 -36.85 26.99
CA GLY A 732 3.71 -37.85 26.10
C GLY A 732 3.41 -37.56 24.64
N SER A 733 4.45 -37.35 23.82
CA SER A 733 4.29 -37.07 22.38
C SER A 733 4.61 -38.28 21.52
N THR A 734 3.65 -38.71 20.70
CA THR A 734 3.87 -39.53 19.51
C THR A 734 2.97 -39.01 18.38
N GLY A 735 3.46 -39.05 17.14
CA GLY A 735 2.79 -38.42 16.01
C GLY A 735 1.76 -39.31 15.33
N ALA A 736 0.62 -38.72 14.93
CA ALA A 736 -0.34 -39.31 14.00
C ALA A 736 -0.96 -38.22 13.11
N THR A 737 -1.44 -38.61 11.92
CA THR A 737 -1.99 -37.70 10.91
C THR A 737 -3.32 -37.06 11.35
N GLY A 738 -3.27 -35.84 11.88
CA GLY A 738 -4.45 -35.12 12.34
C GLY A 738 -5.24 -34.42 11.22
N THR A 739 -6.38 -34.98 10.83
CA THR A 739 -7.47 -34.19 10.24
C THR A 739 -8.00 -33.25 11.31
N ALA A 740 -7.80 -31.93 11.16
CA ALA A 740 -8.10 -30.96 12.20
C ALA A 740 -9.62 -30.86 12.50
N THR A 741 -10.07 -31.55 13.55
CA THR A 741 -11.30 -31.20 14.27
C THR A 741 -11.13 -29.81 14.88
N PRO A 742 -12.15 -28.92 14.83
CA PRO A 742 -12.06 -27.61 15.49
C PRO A 742 -11.88 -27.78 17.00
N HIS A 743 -10.94 -27.04 17.59
CA HIS A 743 -10.84 -26.96 19.05
C HIS A 743 -12.10 -26.27 19.60
N ALA A 744 -12.75 -26.91 20.58
CA ALA A 744 -13.96 -26.38 21.21
C ALA A 744 -13.62 -25.06 21.95
N GLY A 745 -13.98 -23.93 21.34
CA GLY A 745 -13.71 -22.58 21.86
C GLY A 745 -13.14 -21.59 20.83
N GLU A 746 -12.59 -22.04 19.70
CA GLU A 746 -12.19 -21.12 18.62
C GLU A 746 -13.43 -20.45 17.99
N ALA A 747 -13.62 -19.16 18.27
CA ALA A 747 -14.72 -18.37 17.70
C ALA A 747 -14.63 -18.34 16.17
N SER A 748 -15.67 -18.83 15.51
CA SER A 748 -15.74 -19.00 14.06
C SER A 748 -17.03 -18.41 13.49
N PHE A 749 -16.99 -18.03 12.22
CA PHE A 749 -18.16 -17.60 11.47
C PHE A 749 -18.51 -18.64 10.40
N ARG A 750 -19.75 -18.62 9.90
CA ARG A 750 -20.20 -19.45 8.78
C ARG A 750 -20.29 -18.59 7.53
N PHE A 751 -19.45 -18.89 6.55
CA PHE A 751 -19.58 -18.37 5.20
C PHE A 751 -20.75 -19.10 4.51
N VAL A 752 -21.65 -18.35 3.88
CA VAL A 752 -22.83 -18.87 3.19
C VAL A 752 -22.97 -18.17 1.84
N ALA A 753 -22.90 -18.93 0.75
CA ALA A 753 -23.32 -18.50 -0.58
C ALA A 753 -24.65 -19.18 -0.93
N PRO A 754 -25.80 -18.47 -0.83
CA PRO A 754 -27.12 -19.10 -0.84
C PRO A 754 -27.62 -19.54 -2.22
N SER A 755 -27.03 -19.06 -3.31
CA SER A 755 -27.19 -19.62 -4.67
C SER A 755 -26.00 -19.20 -5.53
N VAL A 756 -25.22 -20.19 -5.95
CA VAL A 756 -24.10 -20.10 -6.89
C VAL A 756 -24.44 -20.98 -8.09
N VAL A 757 -24.66 -20.37 -9.24
CA VAL A 757 -25.04 -21.08 -10.47
C VAL A 757 -23.84 -21.22 -11.38
N LEU A 758 -23.49 -22.49 -11.66
CA LEU A 758 -22.57 -22.89 -12.70
C LEU A 758 -23.34 -23.00 -14.03
N THR A 759 -23.04 -22.14 -15.00
CA THR A 759 -23.70 -22.11 -16.31
C THR A 759 -22.74 -22.62 -17.38
N VAL A 760 -23.13 -23.67 -18.09
CA VAL A 760 -22.37 -24.24 -19.22
C VAL A 760 -22.96 -23.71 -20.51
N PHE A 761 -22.15 -22.95 -21.25
CA PHE A 761 -22.45 -22.51 -22.61
C PHE A 761 -21.77 -23.44 -23.61
N ALA A 762 -22.43 -23.70 -24.74
CA ALA A 762 -21.93 -24.52 -25.83
C ALA A 762 -22.12 -23.82 -27.17
N ARG A 763 -21.27 -24.15 -28.16
CA ARG A 763 -21.49 -23.82 -29.56
C ARG A 763 -20.73 -24.75 -30.50
N ASN A 764 -21.23 -24.86 -31.74
CA ASN A 764 -20.70 -25.79 -32.75
C ASN A 764 -19.67 -25.15 -33.68
N ASP A 765 -19.55 -23.81 -33.71
CA ASP A 765 -18.55 -23.11 -34.51
C ASP A 765 -18.09 -21.79 -33.84
N ALA A 766 -17.01 -21.19 -34.33
CA ALA A 766 -16.42 -19.95 -33.81
C ALA A 766 -17.29 -18.70 -34.07
N GLU A 767 -18.11 -18.73 -35.12
CA GLU A 767 -19.07 -17.66 -35.47
C GLU A 767 -20.48 -17.90 -34.87
N ALA A 768 -20.74 -19.08 -34.32
CA ALA A 768 -22.06 -19.41 -33.78
C ALA A 768 -22.32 -18.69 -32.44
N PRO A 769 -23.57 -18.29 -32.13
CA PRO A 769 -23.91 -17.74 -30.81
C PRO A 769 -23.78 -18.82 -29.73
N TRP A 770 -23.41 -18.39 -28.51
CA TRP A 770 -23.36 -19.27 -27.34
C TRP A 770 -24.77 -19.62 -26.86
N THR A 771 -25.13 -20.90 -26.82
CA THR A 771 -26.36 -21.39 -26.20
C THR A 771 -26.08 -21.93 -24.81
N VAL A 772 -27.02 -21.78 -23.87
CA VAL A 772 -26.90 -22.42 -22.55
C VAL A 772 -27.29 -23.89 -22.70
N ALA A 773 -26.35 -24.79 -22.39
CA ALA A 773 -26.53 -26.23 -22.46
C ALA A 773 -26.85 -26.85 -21.10
N ALA A 774 -26.28 -26.34 -20.01
CA ALA A 774 -26.61 -26.80 -18.67
C ALA A 774 -26.50 -25.66 -17.65
N ALA A 775 -27.23 -25.80 -16.54
CA ALA A 775 -27.09 -24.95 -15.37
C ALA A 775 -27.18 -25.80 -14.10
N VAL A 776 -26.26 -25.60 -13.15
CA VAL A 776 -26.27 -26.26 -11.85
C VAL A 776 -26.28 -25.18 -10.76
N ASP A 777 -27.42 -25.06 -10.08
CA ASP A 777 -27.59 -24.16 -8.93
C ASP A 777 -27.10 -24.86 -7.67
N MET A 778 -26.32 -24.15 -6.85
CA MET A 778 -25.65 -24.71 -5.69
C MET A 778 -25.76 -23.80 -4.46
N THR A 779 -26.19 -24.37 -3.33
CA THR A 779 -26.09 -23.72 -2.01
C THR A 779 -24.83 -24.21 -1.32
N LEU A 780 -23.96 -23.27 -0.92
CA LEU A 780 -22.65 -23.55 -0.33
C LEU A 780 -22.57 -22.93 1.07
N GLN A 781 -22.15 -23.72 2.06
CA GLN A 781 -21.91 -23.27 3.43
C GLN A 781 -20.65 -23.89 4.02
N GLN A 782 -19.80 -23.11 4.67
CA GLN A 782 -18.61 -23.62 5.37
C GLN A 782 -18.30 -22.80 6.63
N PRO A 783 -17.96 -23.43 7.77
CA PRO A 783 -17.36 -22.75 8.91
C PRO A 783 -15.97 -22.21 8.56
N VAL A 784 -15.61 -21.07 9.14
CA VAL A 784 -14.32 -20.41 8.97
C VAL A 784 -13.87 -19.92 10.35
N SER A 785 -12.76 -20.47 10.85
CA SER A 785 -12.04 -19.89 11.98
C SER A 785 -10.96 -18.93 11.49
N ILE A 786 -10.40 -18.15 12.41
CA ILE A 786 -9.48 -17.05 12.10
C ILE A 786 -8.22 -17.27 12.90
N ARG A 787 -7.06 -17.28 12.23
CA ARG A 787 -5.77 -17.55 12.84
C ARG A 787 -4.73 -16.55 12.39
N LEU A 788 -4.01 -15.95 13.35
CA LEU A 788 -2.84 -15.15 13.06
C LEU A 788 -1.58 -16.02 13.14
N LEU A 789 -0.89 -16.17 12.02
CA LEU A 789 0.38 -16.88 11.94
C LEU A 789 1.56 -15.92 12.03
N LYS A 790 2.58 -16.34 12.76
CA LYS A 790 3.80 -15.58 13.05
C LYS A 790 5.02 -16.39 12.58
N PRO A 791 5.16 -16.63 11.25
CA PRO A 791 6.17 -17.57 10.71
C PRO A 791 7.60 -17.08 10.85
N SER A 792 7.81 -15.81 11.22
CA SER A 792 9.11 -15.23 11.56
C SER A 792 8.93 -14.05 12.53
N PHE A 793 10.01 -13.35 12.90
CA PHE A 793 9.87 -12.16 13.74
C PHE A 793 9.22 -11.00 12.98
N GLU A 794 9.56 -10.79 11.70
CA GLU A 794 9.03 -9.69 10.85
C GLU A 794 7.68 -10.01 10.22
N ARG A 795 7.37 -11.27 9.88
CA ARG A 795 6.17 -11.62 9.10
C ARG A 795 4.97 -11.92 9.98
N ARG A 796 3.82 -11.38 9.57
CA ARG A 796 2.50 -11.70 10.12
C ARG A 796 1.54 -12.04 8.99
N ILE A 797 0.90 -13.20 9.09
CA ILE A 797 -0.08 -13.68 8.10
C ILE A 797 -1.41 -13.88 8.81
N PHE A 798 -2.40 -13.06 8.46
CA PHE A 798 -3.79 -13.31 8.78
C PHE A 798 -4.28 -14.46 7.90
N ARG A 799 -4.79 -15.52 8.52
CA ARG A 799 -5.32 -16.70 7.84
C ARG A 799 -6.80 -16.91 8.20
N LEU A 800 -7.61 -17.20 7.17
CA LEU A 800 -8.94 -17.78 7.29
C LEU A 800 -8.79 -19.29 7.17
N ASP A 801 -8.99 -20.02 8.27
CA ASP A 801 -8.93 -21.47 8.31
C ASP A 801 -10.34 -22.02 8.04
N TRP A 802 -10.56 -22.45 6.79
CA TRP A 802 -11.85 -22.96 6.30
C TRP A 802 -12.09 -24.39 6.81
N ALA A 803 -12.85 -24.51 7.90
CA ALA A 803 -12.88 -25.71 8.72
C ALA A 803 -13.85 -26.79 8.20
N GLY A 804 -13.32 -28.00 8.01
CA GLY A 804 -14.08 -29.17 7.52
C GLY A 804 -14.48 -29.05 6.03
N PRO A 805 -15.10 -30.11 5.46
CA PRO A 805 -15.60 -30.05 4.09
C PRO A 805 -16.77 -29.07 3.98
N ALA A 806 -16.75 -28.21 2.96
CA ALA A 806 -17.87 -27.32 2.65
C ALA A 806 -19.15 -28.14 2.42
N ARG A 807 -20.23 -27.75 3.09
CA ARG A 807 -21.58 -28.31 2.88
C ARG A 807 -22.13 -27.71 1.59
N LEU A 808 -22.30 -28.57 0.60
CA LEU A 808 -22.74 -28.21 -0.74
C LEU A 808 -23.98 -29.02 -1.09
N THR A 809 -25.04 -28.36 -1.55
CA THR A 809 -26.19 -29.03 -2.19
C THR A 809 -26.35 -28.47 -3.59
N ALA A 810 -26.61 -29.33 -4.57
CA ALA A 810 -26.71 -28.96 -5.98
C ALA A 810 -28.03 -29.42 -6.62
N ARG A 811 -28.56 -28.63 -7.55
CA ARG A 811 -29.68 -29.00 -8.43
C ARG A 811 -29.32 -28.67 -9.88
N GLY A 812 -29.09 -29.71 -10.67
CA GLY A 812 -28.70 -29.60 -12.08
C GLY A 812 -29.88 -29.67 -13.05
N ARG A 813 -29.81 -28.89 -14.13
CA ARG A 813 -30.69 -28.99 -15.30
C ARG A 813 -29.89 -28.93 -16.60
N PHE A 814 -30.23 -29.81 -17.53
CA PHE A 814 -29.83 -29.77 -18.93
C PHE A 814 -30.84 -28.93 -19.73
N LEU A 815 -30.36 -28.23 -20.76
CA LEU A 815 -31.14 -27.32 -21.60
C LEU A 815 -30.89 -27.69 -23.06
N HIS A 816 -31.94 -28.16 -23.74
CA HIS A 816 -31.88 -28.61 -25.13
C HIS A 816 -33.19 -28.26 -25.82
N ASP A 817 -33.10 -27.64 -27.00
CA ASP A 817 -34.23 -27.21 -27.82
C ASP A 817 -35.27 -26.42 -27.02
N HIS A 818 -34.77 -25.52 -26.17
CA HIS A 818 -35.49 -24.69 -25.19
C HIS A 818 -36.23 -25.45 -24.07
N THR A 819 -36.19 -26.79 -24.05
CA THR A 819 -36.70 -27.60 -22.94
C THR A 819 -35.68 -27.73 -21.82
N ALA A 820 -36.15 -27.74 -20.56
CA ALA A 820 -35.32 -27.88 -19.37
C ALA A 820 -35.57 -29.24 -18.69
N THR A 821 -34.61 -30.15 -18.76
CA THR A 821 -34.69 -31.47 -18.13
C THR A 821 -33.79 -31.52 -16.89
N PRO A 822 -34.24 -32.05 -15.74
CA PRO A 822 -33.35 -32.27 -14.61
C PRO A 822 -32.15 -33.16 -14.98
N LEU A 823 -30.95 -32.82 -14.52
CA LEU A 823 -29.82 -33.76 -14.55
C LEU A 823 -30.08 -34.90 -13.57
N SER A 824 -29.62 -36.11 -13.90
CA SER A 824 -29.76 -37.26 -13.00
C SER A 824 -29.05 -37.00 -11.65
N PRO A 825 -29.44 -37.69 -10.56
CA PRO A 825 -28.78 -37.55 -9.27
C PRO A 825 -27.27 -37.79 -9.37
N GLN A 826 -26.85 -38.84 -10.09
CA GLN A 826 -25.43 -39.17 -10.34
C GLN A 826 -24.70 -38.09 -11.16
N ALA A 827 -25.36 -37.51 -12.18
CA ALA A 827 -24.80 -36.42 -12.96
C ALA A 827 -24.57 -35.17 -12.09
N THR A 828 -25.59 -34.78 -11.31
CA THR A 828 -25.53 -33.64 -10.39
C THR A 828 -24.45 -33.84 -9.32
N GLU A 829 -24.36 -35.03 -8.73
CA GLU A 829 -23.36 -35.38 -7.71
C GLU A 829 -21.92 -35.39 -8.27
N ARG A 830 -21.71 -35.75 -9.55
CA ARG A 830 -20.40 -35.62 -10.22
C ARG A 830 -19.95 -34.17 -10.37
N VAL A 831 -20.84 -33.27 -10.81
CA VAL A 831 -20.54 -31.82 -10.87
C VAL A 831 -20.29 -31.27 -9.46
N GLN A 832 -21.13 -31.64 -8.49
CA GLN A 832 -21.02 -31.22 -7.09
C GLN A 832 -19.65 -31.59 -6.49
N ARG A 833 -19.21 -32.85 -6.64
CA ARG A 833 -17.89 -33.29 -6.13
C ARG A 833 -16.72 -32.57 -6.80
N GLN A 834 -16.80 -32.30 -8.10
CA GLN A 834 -15.71 -31.62 -8.81
C GLN A 834 -15.61 -30.14 -8.39
N PHE A 835 -16.75 -29.44 -8.25
CA PHE A 835 -16.78 -28.09 -7.69
C PHE A 835 -16.29 -28.06 -6.24
N GLN A 836 -16.70 -29.03 -5.40
CA GLN A 836 -16.27 -29.12 -4.00
C GLN A 836 -14.75 -29.31 -3.86
N ARG A 837 -14.11 -30.10 -4.74
CA ARG A 837 -12.64 -30.26 -4.79
C ARG A 837 -11.93 -28.95 -5.11
N GLY A 838 -12.37 -28.26 -6.16
CA GLY A 838 -11.76 -26.98 -6.54
C GLY A 838 -12.01 -25.87 -5.52
N TRP A 839 -13.18 -25.87 -4.86
CA TRP A 839 -13.44 -25.01 -3.71
C TRP A 839 -12.49 -25.31 -2.54
N GLN A 840 -12.27 -26.59 -2.21
CA GLN A 840 -11.33 -27.02 -1.15
C GLN A 840 -9.89 -26.59 -1.43
N GLN A 841 -9.41 -26.61 -2.67
CA GLN A 841 -8.07 -26.10 -3.00
C GLN A 841 -8.00 -24.57 -2.92
N TRP A 842 -9.00 -23.89 -3.48
CA TRP A 842 -9.06 -22.43 -3.50
C TRP A 842 -9.08 -21.82 -2.09
N THR A 843 -9.75 -22.51 -1.16
CA THR A 843 -9.81 -22.15 0.26
C THR A 843 -8.66 -22.72 1.10
N GLY A 844 -8.13 -23.90 0.78
CA GLY A 844 -7.06 -24.54 1.56
C GLY A 844 -5.67 -23.95 1.29
N THR A 845 -5.34 -23.66 0.03
CA THR A 845 -4.00 -23.18 -0.38
C THR A 845 -4.03 -21.92 -1.25
N GLY A 846 -5.19 -21.56 -1.79
CA GLY A 846 -5.37 -20.39 -2.65
C GLY A 846 -5.38 -19.04 -1.90
N PRO A 847 -5.50 -17.93 -2.65
CA PRO A 847 -5.45 -16.58 -2.09
C PRO A 847 -6.67 -16.21 -1.22
N ALA A 848 -7.72 -17.03 -1.22
CA ALA A 848 -8.92 -16.83 -0.41
C ALA A 848 -8.73 -17.11 1.09
N SER A 849 -7.56 -17.62 1.51
CA SER A 849 -7.29 -17.93 2.92
C SER A 849 -6.15 -17.16 3.57
N GLN A 850 -5.26 -16.44 2.86
CA GLN A 850 -4.06 -15.88 3.47
C GLN A 850 -3.73 -14.46 3.01
N LEU A 851 -3.60 -13.55 3.98
CA LEU A 851 -3.22 -12.15 3.80
C LEU A 851 -2.04 -11.80 4.71
N GLN A 852 -0.88 -11.47 4.11
CA GLN A 852 0.23 -10.87 4.88
C GLN A 852 -0.13 -9.42 5.25
N ILE A 853 -0.22 -9.15 6.54
CA ILE A 853 -0.48 -7.81 7.08
C ILE A 853 0.85 -7.24 7.57
N PRO A 854 1.37 -6.15 6.97
CA PRO A 854 2.61 -5.53 7.41
C PRO A 854 2.43 -4.78 8.74
N ASP A 855 3.53 -4.40 9.36
CA ASP A 855 3.53 -3.43 10.47
C ASP A 855 2.90 -2.10 10.04
N LEU A 856 2.09 -1.53 10.92
CA LEU A 856 1.69 -0.12 10.84
C LEU A 856 2.89 0.72 11.29
N LYS A 857 3.69 1.18 10.32
CA LYS A 857 4.88 2.02 10.57
C LYS A 857 4.48 3.49 10.76
N PHE A 858 4.96 4.10 11.84
CA PHE A 858 4.78 5.52 12.13
C PHE A 858 6.16 6.19 12.05
N GLY A 859 6.44 6.85 10.92
CA GLY A 859 7.79 7.29 10.60
C GLY A 859 8.76 6.12 10.34
N PRO A 860 10.08 6.35 10.36
CA PRO A 860 11.07 5.34 10.03
C PRO A 860 11.32 4.31 11.15
N TYR A 861 11.06 4.67 12.41
CA TYR A 861 11.52 3.89 13.57
C TYR A 861 10.41 3.31 14.45
N SER A 862 9.20 3.88 14.46
CA SER A 862 8.09 3.39 15.30
C SER A 862 7.14 2.48 14.53
N ALA A 863 6.53 1.51 15.23
CA ALA A 863 5.67 0.50 14.61
C ALA A 863 4.63 -0.06 15.58
N LEU A 864 3.45 -0.43 15.08
CA LEU A 864 2.54 -1.37 15.71
C LEU A 864 2.37 -2.60 14.80
N ARG A 865 2.50 -3.79 15.37
CA ARG A 865 2.45 -5.07 14.64
C ARG A 865 1.18 -5.82 15.02
N ILE A 866 0.52 -6.45 14.04
CA ILE A 866 -0.63 -7.30 14.36
C ILE A 866 -0.16 -8.50 15.18
N GLU A 867 -0.73 -8.66 16.38
CA GLU A 867 -0.38 -9.72 17.33
C GLU A 867 -1.59 -10.57 17.73
N SER A 868 -2.81 -10.11 17.47
CA SER A 868 -4.05 -10.91 17.58
C SER A 868 -5.03 -10.65 16.43
N ALA A 869 -5.87 -11.63 16.13
CA ALA A 869 -7.01 -11.52 15.23
C ALA A 869 -8.11 -12.48 15.72
N ASP A 870 -9.33 -12.00 15.99
CA ASP A 870 -10.41 -12.84 16.52
C ASP A 870 -11.81 -12.43 16.07
N TRP A 871 -12.71 -13.42 16.00
CA TRP A 871 -14.13 -13.22 15.71
C TRP A 871 -14.90 -12.93 17.00
N ARG A 872 -15.60 -11.79 17.04
CA ARG A 872 -16.50 -11.38 18.12
C ARG A 872 -17.78 -10.83 17.50
N PRO A 873 -18.83 -11.65 17.30
CA PRO A 873 -20.06 -11.23 16.63
C PRO A 873 -20.56 -9.85 17.12
N PRO A 874 -20.82 -8.88 16.22
CA PRO A 874 -20.88 -8.97 14.75
C PRO A 874 -19.58 -8.65 14.00
N TYR A 875 -18.41 -8.53 14.65
CA TYR A 875 -17.17 -8.02 14.06
C TYR A 875 -15.96 -8.97 14.13
N LEU A 876 -15.14 -8.96 13.07
CA LEU A 876 -13.75 -9.39 13.11
C LEU A 876 -12.92 -8.26 13.74
N ARG A 877 -12.07 -8.59 14.72
CA ARG A 877 -11.06 -7.68 15.29
C ARG A 877 -9.66 -8.05 14.83
N LEU A 878 -8.83 -7.04 14.64
CA LEU A 878 -7.39 -7.14 14.42
C LEU A 878 -6.69 -6.28 15.49
N GLY A 879 -5.94 -6.91 16.40
CA GLY A 879 -5.23 -6.25 17.49
C GLY A 879 -3.76 -6.03 17.14
N PHE A 880 -3.32 -4.78 17.22
CA PHE A 880 -1.97 -4.33 16.90
C PHE A 880 -1.29 -3.81 18.17
N GLU A 881 -0.18 -4.46 18.54
CA GLU A 881 0.59 -4.20 19.76
C GLU A 881 2.00 -3.70 19.44
N ILE A 882 2.74 -3.25 20.47
CA ILE A 882 4.16 -2.90 20.39
C ILE A 882 4.97 -4.14 19.98
N PRO A 883 5.60 -4.16 18.78
CA PRO A 883 6.49 -5.25 18.41
C PRO A 883 7.82 -5.11 19.16
N PRO A 884 8.34 -6.21 19.74
CA PRO A 884 9.55 -6.16 20.55
C PRO A 884 10.79 -5.85 19.71
N ILE A 885 11.70 -5.06 20.27
CA ILE A 885 13.08 -4.98 19.78
C ILE A 885 13.83 -6.17 20.38
N LEU A 886 14.52 -6.95 19.55
CA LEU A 886 15.33 -8.11 19.96
C LEU A 886 16.81 -7.82 19.76
N LEU A 887 17.61 -8.09 20.78
CA LEU A 887 19.07 -8.03 20.76
C LEU A 887 19.61 -9.40 21.16
N SER A 888 20.10 -10.18 20.20
CA SER A 888 20.66 -11.51 20.39
C SER A 888 22.18 -11.48 20.34
N ASN A 889 22.84 -12.33 21.13
CA ASN A 889 24.27 -12.57 21.02
C ASN A 889 24.52 -13.95 20.44
N THR A 890 24.94 -14.01 19.17
CA THR A 890 25.32 -15.25 18.48
C THR A 890 26.84 -15.31 18.23
N SER A 891 27.60 -14.60 19.08
CA SER A 891 29.07 -14.64 19.13
C SER A 891 29.59 -15.49 20.28
N ASP A 892 30.92 -15.65 20.33
CA ASP A 892 31.69 -16.29 21.40
C ASP A 892 32.08 -15.33 22.54
N GLN A 893 31.60 -14.08 22.55
CA GLN A 893 31.98 -13.04 23.52
C GLN A 893 30.76 -12.39 24.18
N THR A 894 30.80 -12.11 25.49
CA THR A 894 29.74 -11.35 26.18
C THR A 894 29.67 -9.93 25.62
N LEU A 895 28.49 -9.53 25.14
CA LEU A 895 28.25 -8.17 24.70
C LEU A 895 28.05 -7.24 25.91
N ARG A 896 28.83 -6.16 25.99
CA ARG A 896 28.59 -5.03 26.89
C ARG A 896 28.04 -3.84 26.12
N TYR A 897 26.93 -3.28 26.60
CA TYR A 897 26.25 -2.19 25.90
C TYR A 897 25.43 -1.29 26.84
N PHE A 898 25.12 -0.08 26.38
CA PHE A 898 24.24 0.88 27.03
C PHE A 898 23.02 1.15 26.16
N THR A 899 21.93 1.64 26.75
CA THR A 899 20.72 2.01 26.00
C THR A 899 20.09 3.30 26.51
N ARG A 900 19.34 3.98 25.63
CA ARG A 900 18.40 5.05 26.02
C ARG A 900 17.20 5.10 25.08
N GLY A 901 16.10 5.67 25.57
CA GLY A 901 15.03 6.15 24.72
C GLY A 901 15.37 7.54 24.13
N PRO A 902 14.56 8.07 23.19
CA PRO A 902 14.81 9.37 22.55
C PRO A 902 14.93 10.55 23.51
N TYR A 903 14.30 10.46 24.69
CA TYR A 903 14.25 11.53 25.71
C TYR A 903 14.71 11.07 27.11
N SER A 904 15.53 10.01 27.20
CA SER A 904 16.12 9.57 28.47
C SER A 904 17.64 9.71 28.46
N ASP A 905 18.22 9.70 29.65
CA ASP A 905 19.64 9.43 29.86
C ASP A 905 19.99 7.98 29.49
N TRP A 906 21.29 7.69 29.45
CA TRP A 906 21.82 6.34 29.20
C TRP A 906 21.69 5.45 30.44
N GLY A 907 21.00 4.32 30.29
CA GLY A 907 21.04 3.20 31.21
C GLY A 907 22.10 2.17 30.83
N GLY A 908 22.62 1.46 31.82
CA GLY A 908 23.65 0.43 31.67
C GLY A 908 24.88 0.68 32.56
N PRO A 909 25.99 -0.05 32.34
CA PRO A 909 26.16 -1.06 31.30
C PRO A 909 25.26 -2.28 31.56
N PHE A 910 24.76 -2.86 30.47
CA PHE A 910 24.10 -4.16 30.44
C PHE A 910 25.07 -5.19 29.84
N GLU A 911 25.01 -6.42 30.34
CA GLU A 911 25.77 -7.55 29.80
C GLU A 911 24.81 -8.55 29.15
N LEU A 912 25.16 -9.08 27.98
CA LEU A 912 24.40 -10.11 27.27
C LEU A 912 25.35 -11.28 26.91
N PRO A 913 25.29 -12.41 27.62
CA PRO A 913 26.15 -13.58 27.38
C PRO A 913 25.97 -14.23 26.00
N PRO A 914 26.95 -15.01 25.52
CA PRO A 914 26.83 -15.85 24.33
C PRO A 914 25.59 -16.75 24.35
N GLY A 915 24.81 -16.75 23.26
CA GLY A 915 23.58 -17.53 23.08
C GLY A 915 22.30 -16.88 23.63
N GLU A 916 22.41 -15.81 24.43
CA GLU A 916 21.25 -15.17 25.04
C GLU A 916 20.59 -14.11 24.14
N THR A 917 19.39 -13.65 24.52
CA THR A 917 18.66 -12.59 23.82
C THR A 917 17.88 -11.69 24.78
N HIS A 918 18.17 -10.39 24.73
CA HIS A 918 17.37 -9.37 25.41
C HIS A 918 16.22 -8.88 24.52
N ARG A 919 15.08 -8.59 25.16
CA ARG A 919 13.79 -8.29 24.50
C ARG A 919 13.16 -7.05 25.12
N PHE A 920 12.95 -6.01 24.33
CA PHE A 920 12.39 -4.73 24.77
C PHE A 920 11.00 -4.51 24.16
N ARG A 921 9.93 -4.62 24.96
CA ARG A 921 8.58 -4.11 24.60
C ARG A 921 8.48 -2.68 25.13
N ILE A 922 8.82 -1.71 24.28
CA ILE A 922 8.84 -0.28 24.62
C ILE A 922 8.20 0.54 23.49
N PRO A 923 7.48 1.63 23.79
CA PRO A 923 6.74 2.40 22.78
C PRO A 923 7.62 3.38 21.98
N TYR A 924 8.92 3.12 21.86
CA TYR A 924 9.88 3.98 21.19
C TYR A 924 11.09 3.17 20.67
N PRO A 925 11.80 3.65 19.65
CA PRO A 925 13.05 3.04 19.21
C PRO A 925 14.14 3.14 20.29
N LEU A 926 14.97 2.10 20.36
CA LEU A 926 16.04 1.98 21.34
C LEU A 926 17.34 2.51 20.75
N ILE A 927 17.91 3.57 21.33
CA ILE A 927 19.25 4.01 20.96
C ILE A 927 20.23 3.11 21.74
N TYR A 928 20.95 2.27 21.02
CA TYR A 928 21.97 1.36 21.51
C TYR A 928 23.35 2.01 21.40
N ARG A 929 24.23 1.73 22.37
CA ARG A 929 25.66 2.02 22.31
C ARG A 929 26.47 0.80 22.75
N GLY A 930 27.36 0.30 21.90
CA GLY A 930 28.27 -0.80 22.21
C GLY A 930 29.73 -0.37 22.22
N GLU A 931 30.55 -1.05 23.03
CA GLU A 931 32.01 -0.89 23.01
C GLU A 931 32.63 -2.04 22.19
N THR A 932 33.47 -1.70 21.20
CA THR A 932 34.15 -2.66 20.32
C THR A 932 35.65 -2.35 20.25
N GLU A 933 36.47 -3.24 19.67
CA GLU A 933 37.90 -2.95 19.42
C GLU A 933 38.15 -1.77 18.46
N TYR A 934 37.13 -1.35 17.69
CA TYR A 934 37.17 -0.17 16.82
C TYR A 934 36.65 1.11 17.50
N GLY A 935 36.27 1.03 18.77
CA GLY A 935 35.69 2.12 19.55
C GLY A 935 34.18 1.95 19.79
N ILE A 936 33.51 3.08 20.02
CA ILE A 936 32.09 3.13 20.39
C ILE A 936 31.22 3.09 19.12
N GLU A 937 30.37 2.08 18.98
CA GLU A 937 29.33 2.00 17.95
C GLU A 937 27.97 2.46 18.52
N GLU A 938 27.26 3.37 17.84
CA GLU A 938 25.88 3.78 18.21
C GLU A 938 24.89 3.47 17.08
N TYR A 939 23.73 2.91 17.45
CA TYR A 939 22.67 2.51 16.51
C TYR A 939 21.28 2.81 17.07
N THR A 940 20.40 3.39 16.25
CA THR A 940 18.96 3.47 16.56
C THR A 940 18.29 2.19 16.09
N LEU A 941 17.85 1.34 17.03
CA LEU A 941 17.16 0.09 16.74
C LEU A 941 15.66 0.35 16.55
N PRO A 942 15.08 0.09 15.35
CA PRO A 942 13.66 0.32 15.10
C PRO A 942 12.76 -0.60 15.94
N MET A 943 11.55 -0.15 16.26
CA MET A 943 10.52 -1.00 16.88
C MET A 943 10.24 -2.23 16.02
N GLY A 944 10.25 -3.41 16.65
CA GLY A 944 10.02 -4.68 15.97
C GLY A 944 11.18 -5.23 15.15
N SER A 945 12.38 -4.63 15.26
CA SER A 945 13.62 -5.14 14.67
C SER A 945 14.28 -6.22 15.53
N HIS A 946 15.15 -7.01 14.90
CA HIS A 946 16.03 -7.96 15.56
C HIS A 946 17.46 -7.68 15.12
N SER A 947 18.38 -7.61 16.07
CA SER A 947 19.80 -7.40 15.84
C SER A 947 20.63 -8.50 16.50
N GLU A 948 21.66 -8.97 15.80
CA GLU A 948 22.58 -10.02 16.20
C GLU A 948 23.97 -9.43 16.43
N PHE A 949 24.51 -9.58 17.63
CA PHE A 949 25.93 -9.40 17.89
C PHE A 949 26.67 -10.68 17.51
N ARG A 950 27.44 -10.63 16.43
CA ARG A 950 28.13 -11.80 15.85
C ARG A 950 29.35 -11.43 15.02
N ARG A 951 30.19 -12.42 14.71
CA ARG A 951 31.36 -12.22 13.85
C ARG A 951 30.93 -11.90 12.39
N PRO A 952 31.61 -10.98 11.69
CA PRO A 952 31.43 -10.75 10.27
C PRO A 952 31.81 -11.99 9.45
N ARG A 953 31.10 -12.23 8.33
CA ARG A 953 31.46 -13.28 7.36
C ARG A 953 32.83 -13.07 6.70
N SER A 954 33.37 -11.86 6.75
CA SER A 954 34.71 -11.48 6.30
C SER A 954 35.83 -11.85 7.29
N GLY A 955 35.50 -12.39 8.46
CA GLY A 955 36.38 -12.39 9.63
C GLY A 955 36.39 -11.03 10.35
N GLY A 956 36.98 -11.02 11.55
CA GLY A 956 37.01 -9.88 12.47
C GLY A 956 36.44 -10.19 13.87
N PRO A 957 36.39 -9.17 14.74
CA PRO A 957 35.71 -9.23 16.04
C PRO A 957 34.18 -9.34 15.85
N PRO A 958 33.42 -9.79 16.86
CA PRO A 958 31.98 -9.62 16.89
C PRO A 958 31.57 -8.14 16.84
N ARG A 959 30.49 -7.83 16.11
CA ARG A 959 29.82 -6.52 16.11
C ARG A 959 28.33 -6.68 15.84
N LEU A 960 27.57 -5.60 15.96
CA LEU A 960 26.12 -5.64 15.74
C LEU A 960 25.76 -5.66 14.25
N PHE A 961 24.80 -6.52 13.88
CA PHE A 961 24.19 -6.58 12.57
C PHE A 961 22.67 -6.67 12.71
N GLN A 962 21.90 -6.12 11.76
CA GLN A 962 20.48 -6.46 11.67
C GLN A 962 20.35 -7.95 11.30
N ALA A 963 19.54 -8.69 12.05
CA ALA A 963 19.11 -10.03 11.66
C ALA A 963 18.24 -9.93 10.40
N ARG A 964 18.18 -10.99 9.62
CA ARG A 964 17.20 -11.12 8.54
C ARG A 964 16.43 -12.39 8.76
N ASP A 965 15.13 -12.36 8.45
CA ASP A 965 14.36 -13.58 8.24
C ASP A 965 15.16 -14.53 7.34
N GLU A 966 15.38 -15.77 7.79
CA GLU A 966 15.92 -16.80 6.91
C GLU A 966 14.94 -16.98 5.74
N SER A 967 15.41 -16.71 4.52
CA SER A 967 14.69 -17.12 3.31
C SER A 967 14.44 -18.63 3.43
N PRO A 968 13.20 -19.11 3.22
CA PRO A 968 12.85 -20.51 3.50
C PRO A 968 13.78 -21.42 2.70
N ALA A 969 14.72 -22.04 3.40
CA ALA A 969 15.75 -22.84 2.77
C ALA A 969 15.07 -24.00 2.03
N THR A 970 15.55 -24.29 0.81
CA THR A 970 15.34 -25.62 0.22
C THR A 970 15.71 -26.64 1.29
N GLN A 971 14.74 -27.47 1.69
CA GLN A 971 14.92 -28.45 2.76
C GLN A 971 16.22 -29.23 2.50
N PRO A 972 17.13 -29.35 3.48
CA PRO A 972 18.30 -30.18 3.32
C PRO A 972 17.83 -31.59 2.98
N SER A 973 18.21 -32.08 1.80
CA SER A 973 17.79 -33.38 1.28
C SER A 973 18.04 -34.46 2.33
N GLN A 974 17.00 -35.20 2.72
CA GLN A 974 17.10 -36.21 3.76
C GLN A 974 18.27 -37.16 3.48
N PRO A 975 19.14 -37.44 4.47
CA PRO A 975 20.21 -38.40 4.29
C PRO A 975 19.58 -39.77 3.98
N SER A 976 20.01 -40.40 2.89
CA SER A 976 19.43 -41.66 2.42
C SER A 976 19.63 -42.75 3.47
N GLU A 977 18.53 -43.34 3.95
CA GLU A 977 18.59 -44.54 4.79
C GLU A 977 19.32 -45.65 4.03
N LYS A 978 20.28 -46.29 4.71
CA LYS A 978 20.75 -47.64 4.37
C LYS A 978 20.53 -48.54 5.59
N PRO A 979 20.15 -49.81 5.35
CA PRO A 979 19.52 -50.63 6.38
C PRO A 979 20.46 -51.00 7.52
N SER A 980 19.86 -51.19 8.69
CA SER A 980 20.50 -51.76 9.88
C SER A 980 20.93 -53.21 9.67
N GLY A 981 22.05 -53.57 10.28
CA GLY A 981 22.59 -54.93 10.33
C GLY A 981 23.71 -54.99 11.36
N GLU A 982 23.52 -55.80 12.41
CA GLU A 982 24.43 -55.89 13.56
C GLU A 982 25.58 -56.89 13.33
N GLY A 983 26.62 -56.82 14.16
CA GLY A 983 27.35 -58.03 14.58
C GLY A 983 28.85 -58.11 14.29
N ALA A 984 29.63 -57.96 15.37
CA ALA A 984 30.96 -58.55 15.64
C ALA A 984 32.20 -58.20 14.75
N PRO A 985 33.39 -58.01 15.37
CA PRO A 985 34.67 -57.89 14.66
C PRO A 985 35.54 -59.16 14.77
N THR A 986 36.40 -59.43 13.77
CA THR A 986 37.81 -59.86 13.98
C THR A 986 38.65 -59.92 12.70
N ALA A 987 39.90 -59.45 12.82
CA ALA A 987 41.18 -59.89 12.22
C ALA A 987 41.34 -60.52 10.79
N ASN A 988 42.53 -60.22 10.25
CA ASN A 988 43.35 -60.98 9.27
C ASN A 988 43.20 -60.78 7.74
N ARG A 989 44.32 -60.27 7.18
CA ARG A 989 44.89 -60.50 5.82
C ARG A 989 45.27 -61.99 5.61
N PRO A 990 45.61 -62.50 4.40
CA PRO A 990 46.11 -61.77 3.21
C PRO A 990 45.52 -62.15 1.83
N ALA A 991 46.07 -61.52 0.78
CA ALA A 991 45.88 -61.76 -0.67
C ALA A 991 46.86 -62.88 -1.17
N PRO A 992 47.18 -63.11 -2.48
CA PRO A 992 46.77 -62.45 -3.74
C PRO A 992 46.53 -63.39 -4.97
N ARG A 993 46.52 -62.81 -6.20
CA ARG A 993 46.57 -63.44 -7.56
C ARG A 993 45.29 -64.16 -8.01
N SER A 994 44.97 -64.34 -9.29
CA SER A 994 45.60 -64.07 -10.62
C SER A 994 44.51 -64.23 -11.71
N ASP A 995 44.58 -63.82 -12.98
CA ASP A 995 45.39 -62.85 -13.76
C ASP A 995 44.69 -62.70 -15.15
N HIS A 996 45.07 -61.70 -15.96
CA HIS A 996 44.87 -61.63 -17.44
C HIS A 996 43.41 -61.54 -18.01
N HIS A 997 43.17 -61.06 -19.24
CA HIS A 997 44.02 -60.39 -20.25
C HIS A 997 43.24 -59.25 -20.98
N GLU A 998 43.94 -58.55 -21.88
CA GLU A 998 43.51 -57.52 -22.86
C GLU A 998 42.27 -57.91 -23.71
N ALA A 999 41.62 -57.06 -24.54
CA ALA A 999 41.97 -55.81 -25.23
C ALA A 999 40.66 -55.10 -25.74
N ARG A 1000 40.58 -53.91 -26.36
CA ARG A 1000 41.55 -52.92 -26.88
C ARG A 1000 40.84 -51.54 -27.04
N HIS A 1001 41.52 -50.43 -26.72
CA HIS A 1001 41.23 -49.07 -27.24
C HIS A 1001 41.83 -48.90 -28.67
N PRO A 1002 41.46 -47.91 -29.54
CA PRO A 1002 41.66 -46.44 -29.38
C PRO A 1002 40.39 -45.55 -29.61
N LEU A 1003 40.22 -44.34 -29.03
CA LEU A 1003 40.81 -43.00 -29.31
C LEU A 1003 40.37 -42.39 -30.67
N THR A 1004 40.17 -41.08 -30.94
CA THR A 1004 40.25 -39.77 -30.22
C THR A 1004 39.46 -38.71 -31.07
N SER A 1005 39.33 -37.39 -30.84
CA SER A 1005 39.91 -36.33 -29.97
C SER A 1005 38.90 -35.14 -29.97
N HIS A 1006 38.66 -34.40 -28.88
CA HIS A 1006 39.33 -33.16 -28.45
C HIS A 1006 39.39 -31.99 -29.46
N ALA A 1007 39.43 -30.71 -29.06
CA ALA A 1007 38.93 -29.96 -27.87
C ALA A 1007 39.37 -28.49 -28.01
N ALA A 1008 38.54 -27.54 -27.56
CA ALA A 1008 38.90 -26.21 -27.04
C ALA A 1008 37.64 -25.51 -26.52
#